data_AF-A0A8H3ZSC2-F1
#
_entry.id   AF-A0A8H3ZSC2-F1
#
_cell.length_a   1.000
_cell.length_b   1.000
_cell.length_c   1.000
_cell.angle_alpha   90.00
_cell.angle_beta   90.00
_cell.angle_gamma   90.00
#
_symmetry.space_group_name_H-M   'P 1'
#
loop_
_entity.id
_entity.type
_entity.pdbx_description
1 polymer ?
#
loop_
_entity_poly.entity_id
_entity_poly.type
_entity_poly.pdbx_seq_one_letter_code
_entity_poly.pdbx_strand_id
1 'polypeptide(L)'
;MATGSRFEDMANPRAAVRVGAVGSVGVMEIQCMMFTVRGPTAGAVLVEWNVHESSQGSAGLWDSHIRVGGAKGSDLQNAECPKTAQNKNCIAASMMMHMTEKSSGYLENVWMWVADHDMEDADQIQINVYAARGILIESQGPTWLWGTAAEHAVLYQYQLSGAKNVIMGLIQTEAPYFQSSPKAPAPFEKGLVFKDDPTFADCSASSKTCMAWSLRLIDSANIYVISGGLYTWFQDYSQDCVNSGANDCQLSTFYVEQSFDVWVYNLITIGAIQMVTPLNGQPLGGANQTAGGRNITGYTLYTRDDLAGNSFSEQCKTALTGTIACVNQTMQWTSPGYRGSLDNATLQDEVCDVGCGSSLASWYQGVSSSCADYTWRSGAPLEMAGGYVWYGYNESCQTDTSSGRYCNDIIDEFAETETLDEMPDAELCSDCFTHRVRMMQQSTYSVFNTVPWYQTALEAIQARCSVQGSTDVPPPLIVVPTPDPFCVSDKYYTTQAGETCNSIALANDVSSANFFYAATAAGATRGCSDLPADLSICLPLTCETYLLKSTDDCFSASATAGIEDITLYNSWIDDGCDNLHEANATLGSVVCVSPLGGTYVPGTATNTSGIPGDGAANYSSIAVSPPGGATVAPKTTTECGVWYVAQQDDTCAFITMTYSIGLSLFAKMNPSVDAKTSGGCSASIVPGYAYCMSPVFNPDAGSSDASYTTNSHGCWSNLDNSSQVLLGPLWTDEGSMTLDACAQTCFMDGYSLAGLKGSDTCLCGDQVSINSVQLSDSACPASQIQDLSLYTLSDDTKLTFQFVDMGCFANSTLVAGSGPSAAWATNNTVSNCASFCLPAYPYFGVINGDTCRCGTGVDAAATALDTDANCNVVCTGRANMNCGGSAATHIYAARADPLPRPEVSSSLTSMIASETAAPTA
;
A
#
# COMPACT_ATOMS: atom_id res chain seq x y z
N MET A 1 -20.25 30.71 21.94
CA MET A 1 -21.52 30.59 21.19
C MET A 1 -21.21 30.48 19.71
N ALA A 2 -21.52 29.35 19.06
CA ALA A 2 -21.30 29.14 17.62
C ALA A 2 -22.50 29.63 16.80
N THR A 3 -22.25 30.22 15.63
CA THR A 3 -23.31 30.74 14.72
C THR A 3 -22.76 30.97 13.32
N GLY A 4 -23.63 31.04 12.32
CA GLY A 4 -23.32 31.40 10.94
C GLY A 4 -23.09 30.22 9.99
N SER A 5 -22.94 30.54 8.71
CA SER A 5 -22.98 29.58 7.59
C SER A 5 -21.97 28.43 7.64
N ARG A 6 -20.86 28.58 8.39
CA ARG A 6 -19.89 27.49 8.59
C ARG A 6 -20.47 26.31 9.38
N PHE A 7 -21.53 26.53 10.14
CA PHE A 7 -22.16 25.52 11.00
C PHE A 7 -23.57 25.15 10.53
N GLU A 8 -24.01 25.56 9.34
CA GLU A 8 -25.37 25.27 8.85
C GLU A 8 -25.50 23.90 8.17
N ASP A 9 -24.39 23.27 7.80
CA ASP A 9 -24.39 22.04 7.01
C ASP A 9 -24.22 20.79 7.88
N MET A 10 -25.31 20.08 8.16
CA MET A 10 -25.28 18.78 8.86
C MET A 10 -24.54 17.69 8.07
N ALA A 11 -24.45 17.85 6.75
CA ALA A 11 -23.68 16.97 5.86
C ALA A 11 -22.22 17.42 5.75
N ASN A 12 -21.75 18.39 6.54
CA ASN A 12 -20.32 18.69 6.71
C ASN A 12 -20.08 19.31 8.09
N PRO A 13 -20.25 18.55 9.18
CA PRO A 13 -20.21 19.10 10.53
C PRO A 13 -18.83 19.66 10.86
N ARG A 14 -18.80 20.71 11.68
CA ARG A 14 -17.57 21.40 12.10
C ARG A 14 -17.55 21.64 13.60
N ALA A 15 -16.38 21.39 14.19
CA ALA A 15 -16.09 21.76 15.57
C ALA A 15 -16.16 23.29 15.76
N ALA A 16 -16.97 23.74 16.71
CA ALA A 16 -17.00 25.11 17.17
C ALA A 16 -15.82 25.39 18.11
N VAL A 17 -15.53 24.46 19.02
CA VAL A 17 -14.35 24.45 19.87
C VAL A 17 -13.62 23.14 19.67
N ARG A 18 -12.34 23.24 19.33
CA ARG A 18 -11.41 22.11 19.25
C ARG A 18 -10.47 22.17 20.44
N VAL A 19 -10.49 21.13 21.27
CA VAL A 19 -9.67 20.99 22.47
C VAL A 19 -8.48 20.09 22.16
N GLY A 20 -7.35 20.73 21.82
CA GLY A 20 -6.14 20.04 21.36
C GLY A 20 -6.15 19.67 19.88
N ALA A 21 -4.95 19.49 19.32
CA ALA A 21 -4.80 18.81 18.03
C ALA A 21 -4.99 17.30 18.21
N VAL A 22 -5.38 16.59 17.15
CA VAL A 22 -5.47 15.13 17.18
C VAL A 22 -4.11 14.55 17.58
N GLY A 23 -4.11 13.69 18.60
CA GLY A 23 -2.89 13.08 19.14
C GLY A 23 -2.03 13.99 20.03
N SER A 24 -2.48 15.22 20.33
CA SER A 24 -1.77 16.08 21.29
C SER A 24 -1.87 15.52 22.71
N VAL A 25 -0.78 15.61 23.47
CA VAL A 25 -0.69 15.16 24.86
C VAL A 25 -0.33 16.36 25.73
N GLY A 26 -1.01 16.57 26.86
CA GLY A 26 -0.72 17.68 27.75
C GLY A 26 -1.74 17.91 28.86
N VAL A 27 -1.66 19.11 29.44
CA VAL A 27 -2.60 19.61 30.44
C VAL A 27 -3.64 20.50 29.74
N MET A 28 -4.91 20.26 30.02
CA MET A 28 -6.03 21.07 29.57
C MET A 28 -7.08 21.14 30.68
N GLU A 29 -7.28 22.32 31.26
CA GLU A 29 -8.24 22.55 32.32
C GLU A 29 -9.27 23.59 31.86
N ILE A 30 -10.54 23.18 31.75
CA ILE A 30 -11.64 24.07 31.39
C ILE A 30 -12.65 24.06 32.54
N GLN A 31 -12.95 25.25 33.07
CA GLN A 31 -13.83 25.41 34.22
C GLN A 31 -14.84 26.55 34.01
N CYS A 32 -16.07 26.40 34.51
CA CYS A 32 -17.10 27.45 34.53
C CYS A 32 -17.45 28.00 33.12
N MET A 33 -17.41 27.17 32.09
CA MET A 33 -17.68 27.58 30.70
C MET A 33 -19.04 27.11 30.20
N MET A 34 -19.70 27.94 29.38
CA MET A 34 -20.92 27.56 28.66
C MET A 34 -20.64 27.51 27.16
N PHE A 35 -20.71 26.31 26.58
CA PHE A 35 -20.69 26.10 25.14
C PHE A 35 -22.12 26.10 24.63
N THR A 36 -22.40 26.90 23.60
CA THR A 36 -23.78 27.06 23.11
C THR A 36 -23.80 27.51 21.65
N VAL A 37 -24.99 27.57 21.05
CA VAL A 37 -25.23 28.01 19.67
C VAL A 37 -26.20 29.19 19.62
N ARG A 38 -26.14 29.94 18.52
CA ARG A 38 -27.24 30.78 18.04
C ARG A 38 -27.66 30.29 16.66
N GLY A 39 -28.83 29.65 16.60
CA GLY A 39 -29.30 28.86 15.47
C GLY A 39 -29.81 29.68 14.29
N PRO A 40 -30.09 29.02 13.15
CA PRO A 40 -29.85 27.59 12.88
C PRO A 40 -28.36 27.24 12.70
N THR A 41 -27.95 26.06 13.18
CA THR A 41 -26.55 25.59 13.15
C THR A 41 -26.48 24.06 13.05
N ALA A 42 -27.18 23.48 12.08
CA ALA A 42 -27.33 22.03 11.95
C ALA A 42 -26.02 21.22 11.83
N GLY A 43 -24.92 21.84 11.40
CA GLY A 43 -23.57 21.27 11.31
C GLY A 43 -22.67 21.54 12.51
N ALA A 44 -23.14 22.17 13.58
CA ALA A 44 -22.28 22.46 14.74
C ALA A 44 -21.95 21.20 15.56
N VAL A 45 -20.66 20.92 15.74
CA VAL A 45 -20.15 20.08 16.84
C VAL A 45 -19.65 21.04 17.91
N LEU A 46 -20.32 21.15 19.06
CA LEU A 46 -19.97 22.23 20.01
C LEU A 46 -18.57 22.07 20.60
N VAL A 47 -18.20 20.85 20.99
CA VAL A 47 -16.87 20.53 21.52
C VAL A 47 -16.33 19.28 20.83
N GLU A 48 -15.20 19.42 20.14
CA GLU A 48 -14.37 18.31 19.67
C GLU A 48 -13.16 18.19 20.60
N TRP A 49 -13.02 17.06 21.27
CA TRP A 49 -12.06 16.80 22.31
C TRP A 49 -11.00 15.80 21.82
N ASN A 50 -9.77 16.29 21.66
CA ASN A 50 -8.68 15.54 21.02
C ASN A 50 -7.47 15.32 21.93
N VAL A 51 -7.27 16.19 22.91
CA VAL A 51 -6.11 16.13 23.81
C VAL A 51 -6.15 14.86 24.67
N HIS A 52 -4.98 14.26 24.85
CA HIS A 52 -4.72 13.21 25.82
C HIS A 52 -4.02 13.80 27.04
N GLU A 53 -4.32 13.26 28.22
CA GLU A 53 -3.70 13.69 29.47
C GLU A 53 -2.19 13.39 29.49
N SER A 54 -1.39 14.32 30.01
CA SER A 54 0.04 14.09 30.32
C SER A 54 0.26 13.43 31.69
N SER A 55 -0.72 13.55 32.57
CA SER A 55 -0.82 12.87 33.87
C SER A 55 -2.29 12.64 34.20
N GLN A 56 -2.61 11.65 35.03
CA GLN A 56 -4.01 11.31 35.35
C GLN A 56 -4.87 12.53 35.75
N GLY A 57 -5.95 12.76 35.00
CA GLY A 57 -6.90 13.86 35.21
C GLY A 57 -6.45 15.22 34.68
N SER A 58 -5.27 15.33 34.05
CA SER A 58 -4.73 16.63 33.60
C SER A 58 -5.42 17.21 32.36
N ALA A 59 -6.20 16.41 31.63
CA ALA A 59 -7.08 16.87 30.58
C ALA A 59 -8.52 16.73 31.07
N GLY A 60 -9.19 17.83 31.42
CA GLY A 60 -10.50 17.77 32.04
C GLY A 60 -11.38 19.03 31.93
N LEU A 61 -12.63 18.83 32.30
CA LEU A 61 -13.74 19.76 32.18
C LEU A 61 -14.57 19.74 33.48
N TRP A 62 -14.66 20.86 34.18
CA TRP A 62 -15.41 20.99 35.44
C TRP A 62 -16.43 22.13 35.38
N ASP A 63 -17.63 21.94 35.93
CA ASP A 63 -18.67 22.99 35.99
C ASP A 63 -18.86 23.71 34.65
N SER A 64 -18.75 22.95 33.56
CA SER A 64 -18.78 23.50 32.21
C SER A 64 -19.80 22.72 31.41
N HIS A 65 -20.73 23.44 30.80
CA HIS A 65 -21.96 22.88 30.28
C HIS A 65 -22.09 23.19 28.78
N ILE A 66 -22.82 22.32 28.09
CA ILE A 66 -23.20 22.48 26.69
C ILE A 66 -24.71 22.69 26.67
N ARG A 67 -25.17 23.84 26.17
CA ARG A 67 -26.59 24.17 26.04
C ARG A 67 -26.95 24.49 24.60
N VAL A 68 -27.95 23.81 24.06
CA VAL A 68 -28.44 23.99 22.70
C VAL A 68 -29.86 24.55 22.74
N GLY A 69 -29.98 25.87 22.56
CA GLY A 69 -31.27 26.59 22.53
C GLY A 69 -31.85 26.97 23.89
N GLY A 70 -33.12 27.38 23.90
CA GLY A 70 -33.92 27.62 25.11
C GLY A 70 -33.48 28.79 25.98
N ALA A 71 -32.65 29.70 25.48
CA ALA A 71 -32.14 30.83 26.24
C ALA A 71 -32.00 32.10 25.41
N LYS A 72 -31.97 33.25 26.08
CA LYS A 72 -31.90 34.54 25.42
C LYS A 72 -30.69 34.65 24.50
N GLY A 73 -30.92 35.03 23.25
CA GLY A 73 -29.89 35.22 22.23
C GLY A 73 -29.47 33.95 21.50
N SER A 74 -30.15 32.82 21.73
CA SER A 74 -29.97 31.59 20.96
C SER A 74 -30.74 31.56 19.63
N ASP A 75 -31.73 32.44 19.45
CA ASP A 75 -32.70 32.42 18.34
C ASP A 75 -33.39 31.04 18.18
N LEU A 76 -33.53 30.34 19.30
CA LEU A 76 -34.07 28.98 19.45
C LEU A 76 -34.97 28.93 20.69
N GLN A 77 -35.79 29.96 20.88
CA GLN A 77 -36.73 30.12 21.97
C GLN A 77 -38.15 29.76 21.53
N ASN A 78 -39.14 29.89 22.40
CA ASN A 78 -40.54 29.55 22.06
C ASN A 78 -41.07 30.36 20.86
N ALA A 79 -40.55 31.57 20.62
CA ALA A 79 -40.94 32.39 19.48
C ALA A 79 -40.54 31.76 18.13
N GLU A 80 -39.37 31.12 18.05
CA GLU A 80 -38.84 30.49 16.84
C GLU A 80 -39.20 28.99 16.76
N CYS A 81 -39.18 28.33 17.92
CA CYS A 81 -39.22 26.88 18.07
C CYS A 81 -40.29 26.40 19.05
N PRO A 82 -41.57 26.80 18.90
CA PRO A 82 -42.64 26.28 19.75
C PRO A 82 -42.72 24.76 19.67
N LYS A 83 -43.33 24.08 20.65
CA LYS A 83 -43.50 22.61 20.67
C LYS A 83 -44.12 21.95 19.42
N THR A 84 -44.74 22.74 18.54
CA THR A 84 -45.30 22.28 17.25
C THR A 84 -44.36 22.49 16.06
N ALA A 85 -43.21 23.11 16.28
CA ALA A 85 -42.27 23.43 15.22
C ALA A 85 -41.66 22.14 14.66
N GLN A 86 -41.69 22.02 13.33
CA GLN A 86 -40.90 21.04 12.56
C GLN A 86 -40.19 21.78 11.42
N ASN A 87 -39.62 22.94 11.75
CA ASN A 87 -39.00 23.82 10.78
C ASN A 87 -37.47 23.70 10.86
N LYS A 88 -36.79 24.00 9.75
CA LYS A 88 -35.33 23.88 9.63
C LYS A 88 -34.56 24.87 10.51
N ASN A 89 -35.19 25.97 10.93
CA ASN A 89 -34.53 26.99 11.75
C ASN A 89 -34.27 26.48 13.18
N CYS A 90 -35.04 25.49 13.62
CA CYS A 90 -34.87 24.84 14.92
C CYS A 90 -33.80 23.73 14.94
N ILE A 91 -33.13 23.47 13.80
CA ILE A 91 -32.03 22.51 13.72
C ILE A 91 -30.74 23.20 14.18
N ALA A 92 -30.29 22.81 15.36
CA ALA A 92 -29.38 23.62 16.18
C ALA A 92 -28.00 22.99 16.37
N ALA A 93 -27.83 21.68 16.27
CA ALA A 93 -26.50 21.07 16.34
C ALA A 93 -26.43 19.68 15.68
N SER A 94 -25.24 19.34 15.21
CA SER A 94 -24.89 17.98 14.77
C SER A 94 -24.48 17.11 15.97
N MET A 95 -23.81 17.68 16.97
CA MET A 95 -23.36 16.97 18.17
C MET A 95 -23.01 17.95 19.30
N MET A 96 -23.29 17.59 20.55
CA MET A 96 -22.86 18.39 21.71
C MET A 96 -21.37 18.18 22.00
N MET A 97 -20.91 16.92 22.11
CA MET A 97 -19.50 16.62 22.39
C MET A 97 -18.99 15.40 21.61
N HIS A 98 -17.79 15.51 21.05
CA HIS A 98 -17.07 14.43 20.38
C HIS A 98 -15.73 14.18 21.09
N MET A 99 -15.56 13.04 21.74
CA MET A 99 -14.26 12.59 22.26
C MET A 99 -13.60 11.65 21.26
N THR A 100 -12.55 12.12 20.58
CA THR A 100 -11.91 11.36 19.50
C THR A 100 -11.02 10.23 20.03
N GLU A 101 -10.63 9.32 19.15
CA GLU A 101 -9.94 8.06 19.47
C GLU A 101 -8.68 8.24 20.34
N LYS A 102 -7.83 9.22 20.01
CA LYS A 102 -6.56 9.48 20.72
C LYS A 102 -6.71 10.36 21.95
N SER A 103 -7.93 10.75 22.30
CA SER A 103 -8.16 11.63 23.43
C SER A 103 -8.29 10.85 24.75
N SER A 104 -8.13 11.55 25.86
CA SER A 104 -8.50 11.10 27.20
C SER A 104 -9.20 12.26 27.91
N GLY A 105 -9.99 12.02 28.96
CA GLY A 105 -10.70 13.14 29.59
C GLY A 105 -11.30 12.86 30.96
N TYR A 106 -11.17 13.83 31.86
CA TYR A 106 -11.86 13.88 33.15
C TYR A 106 -12.97 14.93 33.12
N LEU A 107 -14.23 14.50 33.09
CA LEU A 107 -15.39 15.38 33.05
C LEU A 107 -16.17 15.26 34.36
N GLU A 108 -16.34 16.38 35.06
CA GLU A 108 -17.08 16.42 36.33
C GLU A 108 -18.10 17.56 36.33
N ASN A 109 -19.34 17.23 36.70
CA ASN A 109 -20.47 18.15 36.67
C ASN A 109 -20.66 18.83 35.30
N VAL A 110 -20.76 18.01 34.26
CA VAL A 110 -20.94 18.44 32.86
C VAL A 110 -22.36 18.11 32.41
N TRP A 111 -23.11 19.14 32.02
CA TRP A 111 -24.48 19.01 31.53
C TRP A 111 -24.54 19.35 30.05
N MET A 112 -25.01 18.41 29.24
CA MET A 112 -25.16 18.52 27.79
C MET A 112 -26.66 18.49 27.49
N TRP A 113 -27.25 19.66 27.35
CA TRP A 113 -28.70 19.83 27.31
C TRP A 113 -29.15 20.45 25.98
N VAL A 114 -30.01 19.72 25.28
CA VAL A 114 -30.80 20.28 24.17
C VAL A 114 -32.11 20.78 24.75
N ALA A 115 -32.44 22.04 24.54
CA ALA A 115 -33.52 22.65 25.27
C ALA A 115 -34.88 22.03 24.97
N ASP A 116 -35.49 21.42 26.00
CA ASP A 116 -36.86 20.90 25.97
C ASP A 116 -37.90 21.98 26.32
N HIS A 117 -37.47 23.08 26.96
CA HIS A 117 -38.28 24.25 27.31
C HIS A 117 -37.49 25.57 27.18
N ASP A 118 -38.23 26.69 27.10
CA ASP A 118 -37.66 28.03 27.09
C ASP A 118 -37.38 28.51 28.51
N MET A 119 -36.11 28.61 28.89
CA MET A 119 -35.68 29.02 30.24
C MET A 119 -36.03 30.47 30.57
N GLU A 120 -36.23 31.32 29.56
CA GLU A 120 -36.55 32.74 29.75
C GLU A 120 -38.06 32.95 29.90
N ASP A 121 -38.87 31.94 29.60
CA ASP A 121 -40.31 31.97 29.79
C ASP A 121 -40.64 31.60 31.25
N ALA A 122 -41.44 32.45 31.91
CA ALA A 122 -41.82 32.24 33.30
C ALA A 122 -42.62 30.94 33.52
N ASP A 123 -43.35 30.49 32.49
CA ASP A 123 -44.14 29.26 32.52
C ASP A 123 -43.32 28.04 32.04
N GLN A 124 -42.03 28.22 31.70
CA GLN A 124 -41.12 27.17 31.20
C GLN A 124 -41.78 26.39 30.04
N ILE A 125 -42.32 27.13 29.07
CA ILE A 125 -43.05 26.55 27.94
C ILE A 125 -42.13 25.61 27.15
N GLN A 126 -42.61 24.40 26.88
CA GLN A 126 -41.91 23.39 26.09
C GLN A 126 -41.68 23.85 24.64
N ILE A 127 -40.52 23.50 24.09
CA ILE A 127 -40.04 23.88 22.75
C ILE A 127 -39.49 22.67 21.98
N ASN A 128 -39.37 22.82 20.65
CA ASN A 128 -38.74 21.83 19.76
C ASN A 128 -37.41 22.35 19.23
N VAL A 129 -36.31 22.00 19.88
CA VAL A 129 -34.94 22.24 19.39
C VAL A 129 -34.31 20.91 18.99
N TYR A 130 -33.70 20.85 17.81
CA TYR A 130 -33.13 19.62 17.27
C TYR A 130 -31.61 19.64 17.34
N ALA A 131 -31.03 18.72 18.11
CA ALA A 131 -29.64 18.30 17.97
C ALA A 131 -29.58 16.80 17.67
N ALA A 132 -28.69 16.38 16.77
CA ALA A 132 -28.66 14.97 16.38
C ALA A 132 -28.11 14.08 17.52
N ARG A 133 -27.06 14.51 18.20
CA ARG A 133 -26.27 13.68 19.12
C ARG A 133 -25.93 14.41 20.40
N GLY A 134 -25.92 13.68 21.51
CA GLY A 134 -25.34 14.14 22.77
C GLY A 134 -23.82 14.07 22.74
N ILE A 135 -23.28 12.99 23.29
CA ILE A 135 -21.84 12.72 23.30
C ILE A 135 -21.49 11.44 22.55
N LEU A 136 -20.51 11.53 21.65
CA LEU A 136 -19.83 10.40 21.02
C LEU A 136 -18.44 10.23 21.63
N ILE A 137 -18.11 9.01 22.05
CA ILE A 137 -16.84 8.66 22.66
C ILE A 137 -16.20 7.55 21.84
N GLU A 138 -15.07 7.85 21.21
CA GLU A 138 -14.20 6.88 20.53
C GLU A 138 -12.86 6.71 21.28
N SER A 139 -12.65 7.54 22.32
CA SER A 139 -11.46 7.55 23.17
C SER A 139 -11.02 6.16 23.60
N GLN A 140 -9.74 5.86 23.39
CA GLN A 140 -9.08 4.67 23.96
C GLN A 140 -8.78 4.82 25.47
N GLY A 141 -9.15 5.96 26.03
CA GLY A 141 -9.07 6.29 27.44
C GLY A 141 -7.67 6.72 27.90
N PRO A 142 -7.54 6.97 29.21
CA PRO A 142 -8.60 6.83 30.21
C PRO A 142 -9.62 7.97 30.16
N THR A 143 -10.91 7.64 30.31
CA THR A 143 -12.00 8.62 30.32
C THR A 143 -12.90 8.45 31.55
N TRP A 144 -13.10 9.55 32.29
CA TRP A 144 -13.93 9.60 33.49
C TRP A 144 -15.09 10.59 33.32
N LEU A 145 -16.31 10.12 33.57
CA LEU A 145 -17.54 10.90 33.49
C LEU A 145 -18.24 10.90 34.85
N TRP A 146 -17.94 11.90 35.68
CA TRP A 146 -18.47 12.04 37.03
C TRP A 146 -19.65 13.01 37.09
N GLY A 147 -20.85 12.49 37.33
CA GLY A 147 -22.06 13.31 37.40
C GLY A 147 -22.33 14.07 36.10
N THR A 148 -22.29 13.36 34.96
CA THR A 148 -22.57 13.96 33.65
C THR A 148 -24.00 13.67 33.23
N ALA A 149 -24.60 14.57 32.45
CA ALA A 149 -25.91 14.35 31.85
C ALA A 149 -25.90 14.74 30.36
N ALA A 150 -26.53 13.94 29.52
CA ALA A 150 -26.79 14.25 28.11
C ALA A 150 -28.26 14.02 27.80
N GLU A 151 -28.95 15.03 27.28
CA GLU A 151 -30.41 14.98 27.16
C GLU A 151 -30.93 15.53 25.83
N HIS A 152 -32.03 14.93 25.39
CA HIS A 152 -32.91 15.37 24.31
C HIS A 152 -32.29 15.45 22.92
N ALA A 153 -31.18 14.75 22.68
CA ALA A 153 -30.67 14.52 21.33
C ALA A 153 -31.52 13.49 20.57
N VAL A 154 -31.63 13.65 19.24
CA VAL A 154 -32.54 12.87 18.37
C VAL A 154 -32.08 11.43 18.15
N LEU A 155 -30.77 11.17 18.05
CA LEU A 155 -30.23 9.84 17.74
C LEU A 155 -29.83 9.08 19.00
N TYR A 156 -29.00 9.72 19.84
CA TYR A 156 -28.53 9.16 21.10
C TYR A 156 -28.04 10.23 22.07
N GLN A 157 -28.12 9.93 23.36
CA GLN A 157 -27.57 10.77 24.42
C GLN A 157 -26.08 10.46 24.64
N TYR A 158 -25.73 9.18 24.87
CA TYR A 158 -24.36 8.68 24.95
C TYR A 158 -24.13 7.55 23.93
N GLN A 159 -23.04 7.64 23.16
CA GLN A 159 -22.56 6.54 22.34
C GLN A 159 -21.06 6.33 22.56
N LEU A 160 -20.67 5.08 22.81
CA LEU A 160 -19.29 4.62 22.83
C LEU A 160 -19.09 3.72 21.60
N SER A 161 -18.14 4.09 20.75
CA SER A 161 -17.86 3.44 19.47
C SER A 161 -16.38 3.09 19.40
N GLY A 162 -16.05 1.81 19.57
CA GLY A 162 -14.65 1.36 19.67
C GLY A 162 -13.91 1.87 20.91
N ALA A 163 -14.61 2.47 21.88
CA ALA A 163 -13.99 3.15 23.02
C ALA A 163 -13.39 2.15 24.02
N LYS A 164 -12.36 2.58 24.76
CA LYS A 164 -11.74 1.77 25.81
C LYS A 164 -11.52 2.54 27.11
N ASN A 165 -11.49 1.81 28.22
CA ASN A 165 -11.09 2.33 29.53
C ASN A 165 -11.94 3.54 29.97
N VAL A 166 -13.26 3.37 29.95
CA VAL A 166 -14.23 4.42 30.29
C VAL A 166 -14.96 4.08 31.58
N ILE A 167 -15.01 5.03 32.50
CA ILE A 167 -15.80 4.96 33.73
C ILE A 167 -16.78 6.11 33.78
N MET A 168 -18.05 5.80 34.07
CA MET A 168 -19.13 6.78 34.05
C MET A 168 -20.10 6.56 35.22
N GLY A 169 -20.37 7.61 35.99
CA GLY A 169 -21.21 7.51 37.19
C GLY A 169 -21.44 8.84 37.93
N LEU A 170 -22.66 9.18 38.34
CA LEU A 170 -23.90 8.81 37.66
C LEU A 170 -23.91 9.46 36.27
N ILE A 171 -24.34 8.71 35.25
CA ILE A 171 -24.84 9.31 34.00
C ILE A 171 -26.35 9.49 34.07
N GLN A 172 -26.87 10.54 33.43
CA GLN A 172 -28.30 10.79 33.36
C GLN A 172 -28.71 11.17 31.94
N THR A 173 -29.87 10.68 31.48
CA THR A 173 -30.39 10.93 30.14
C THR A 173 -31.90 11.06 30.07
N GLU A 174 -32.38 11.92 29.17
CA GLU A 174 -33.77 11.97 28.74
C GLU A 174 -33.89 11.92 27.22
N ALA A 175 -34.86 11.15 26.70
CA ALA A 175 -35.25 11.24 25.30
C ALA A 175 -35.97 12.58 25.01
N PRO A 176 -35.89 13.12 23.78
CA PRO A 176 -36.58 14.36 23.44
C PRO A 176 -38.10 14.18 23.45
N TYR A 177 -38.81 15.14 24.03
CA TYR A 177 -40.24 15.00 24.35
C TYR A 177 -41.15 14.88 23.12
N PHE A 178 -40.70 15.45 22.00
CA PHE A 178 -41.42 15.40 20.73
C PHE A 178 -41.36 14.02 20.05
N GLN A 179 -40.36 13.17 20.35
CA GLN A 179 -40.31 11.85 19.73
C GLN A 179 -41.50 11.01 20.19
N SER A 180 -42.16 10.26 19.29
CA SER A 180 -41.77 9.84 17.95
C SER A 180 -42.23 10.74 16.78
N SER A 181 -42.45 12.05 16.99
CA SER A 181 -42.86 13.01 15.95
C SER A 181 -41.96 14.27 15.90
N PRO A 182 -40.99 14.36 14.96
CA PRO A 182 -40.64 13.36 13.97
C PRO A 182 -39.91 12.15 14.60
N LYS A 183 -39.85 11.05 13.84
CA LYS A 183 -39.14 9.83 14.23
C LYS A 183 -37.65 10.01 14.01
N ALA A 184 -36.81 9.44 14.87
CA ALA A 184 -35.39 9.31 14.55
C ALA A 184 -35.22 8.47 13.26
N PRO A 185 -34.29 8.84 12.34
CA PRO A 185 -33.26 9.87 12.50
C PRO A 185 -33.68 11.28 12.05
N ALA A 186 -34.91 11.52 11.62
CA ALA A 186 -35.35 12.83 11.13
C ALA A 186 -35.22 13.92 12.21
N PRO A 187 -34.76 15.14 11.86
CA PRO A 187 -34.50 15.66 10.51
C PRO A 187 -33.04 15.49 10.02
N PHE A 188 -32.30 14.50 10.55
CA PHE A 188 -30.85 14.34 10.33
C PHE A 188 -30.50 13.20 9.37
N GLU A 189 -31.38 12.82 8.44
CA GLU A 189 -31.11 11.76 7.46
C GLU A 189 -29.84 12.02 6.65
N LYS A 190 -29.58 13.28 6.31
CA LYS A 190 -28.35 13.72 5.61
C LYS A 190 -27.15 13.94 6.53
N GLY A 191 -27.35 13.82 7.83
CA GLY A 191 -26.36 14.10 8.87
C GLY A 191 -25.90 12.86 9.62
N LEU A 192 -26.19 11.63 9.14
CA LEU A 192 -25.72 10.35 9.70
C LEU A 192 -24.28 10.05 9.24
N VAL A 193 -23.32 10.73 9.88
CA VAL A 193 -21.97 10.96 9.33
C VAL A 193 -20.84 10.64 10.31
N PHE A 194 -21.21 10.25 11.53
CA PHE A 194 -20.29 9.80 12.58
C PHE A 194 -20.36 8.29 12.72
N LYS A 195 -19.26 7.71 13.23
CA LYS A 195 -19.08 6.27 13.32
C LYS A 195 -20.23 5.64 14.11
N ASP A 196 -20.78 4.57 13.55
CA ASP A 196 -21.88 3.76 14.11
C ASP A 196 -23.18 4.53 14.42
N ASP A 197 -23.46 5.65 13.74
CA ASP A 197 -24.73 6.35 13.91
C ASP A 197 -25.94 5.40 13.72
N PRO A 198 -26.94 5.43 14.61
CA PRO A 198 -28.12 4.59 14.46
C PRO A 198 -28.97 5.09 13.29
N THR A 199 -29.18 4.23 12.28
CA THR A 199 -30.00 4.53 11.11
C THR A 199 -31.50 4.38 11.38
N PHE A 200 -31.87 3.60 12.41
CA PHE A 200 -33.24 3.18 12.71
C PHE A 200 -33.94 2.44 11.56
N ALA A 201 -33.18 1.84 10.64
CA ALA A 201 -33.74 1.12 9.47
C ALA A 201 -34.62 -0.07 9.86
N ASP A 202 -34.33 -0.74 10.97
CA ASP A 202 -35.07 -1.91 11.46
C ASP A 202 -36.39 -1.53 12.16
N CYS A 203 -36.69 -0.24 12.28
CA CYS A 203 -37.91 0.25 12.88
C CYS A 203 -39.05 0.31 11.86
N SER A 204 -40.14 -0.40 12.16
CA SER A 204 -41.34 -0.32 11.33
C SER A 204 -41.84 1.12 11.19
N ALA A 205 -42.37 1.46 10.02
CA ALA A 205 -42.95 2.79 9.75
C ALA A 205 -44.09 3.16 10.72
N SER A 206 -44.74 2.18 11.36
CA SER A 206 -45.77 2.36 12.38
C SER A 206 -45.24 2.43 13.81
N SER A 207 -43.97 2.11 14.07
CA SER A 207 -43.40 2.07 15.43
C SER A 207 -43.46 3.46 16.08
N LYS A 208 -44.02 3.53 17.29
CA LYS A 208 -43.99 4.73 18.15
C LYS A 208 -42.93 4.67 19.24
N THR A 209 -42.32 3.51 19.40
CA THR A 209 -41.42 3.14 20.51
C THR A 209 -39.95 3.10 20.07
N CYS A 210 -39.67 3.31 18.78
CA CYS A 210 -38.33 3.57 18.27
C CYS A 210 -37.99 5.05 18.44
N MET A 211 -37.21 5.36 19.47
CA MET A 211 -36.82 6.70 19.90
C MET A 211 -35.30 6.77 20.09
N ALA A 212 -34.77 7.94 20.45
CA ALA A 212 -33.36 8.14 20.71
C ALA A 212 -32.83 7.17 21.76
N TRP A 213 -31.62 6.65 21.54
CA TRP A 213 -30.95 5.79 22.52
C TRP A 213 -30.43 6.60 23.71
N SER A 214 -30.59 6.09 24.92
CA SER A 214 -29.96 6.70 26.09
C SER A 214 -28.47 6.38 26.15
N LEU A 215 -28.12 5.11 25.98
CA LEU A 215 -26.74 4.64 25.97
C LEU A 215 -26.56 3.59 24.87
N ARG A 216 -25.52 3.74 24.05
CA ARG A 216 -25.09 2.72 23.09
C ARG A 216 -23.63 2.37 23.31
N LEU A 217 -23.32 1.09 23.40
CA LEU A 217 -21.97 0.56 23.46
C LEU A 217 -21.74 -0.34 22.24
N ILE A 218 -20.77 0.03 21.40
CA ILE A 218 -20.50 -0.66 20.14
C ILE A 218 -18.99 -0.89 20.06
N ASP A 219 -18.59 -2.16 19.87
CA ASP A 219 -17.18 -2.57 19.75
C ASP A 219 -16.27 -2.01 20.87
N SER A 220 -16.82 -1.72 22.05
CA SER A 220 -16.14 -1.01 23.13
C SER A 220 -15.64 -1.99 24.19
N ALA A 221 -14.55 -1.65 24.89
CA ALA A 221 -13.96 -2.56 25.88
C ALA A 221 -13.60 -1.88 27.21
N ASN A 222 -13.70 -2.62 28.32
CA ASN A 222 -13.33 -2.14 29.65
C ASN A 222 -14.16 -0.90 30.06
N ILE A 223 -15.49 -1.07 30.11
CA ILE A 223 -16.45 0.01 30.33
C ILE A 223 -17.18 -0.20 31.66
N TYR A 224 -17.13 0.80 32.54
CA TYR A 224 -17.79 0.79 33.84
C TYR A 224 -18.88 1.86 33.91
N VAL A 225 -20.14 1.44 33.80
CA VAL A 225 -21.31 2.25 34.12
C VAL A 225 -21.63 2.04 35.60
N ILE A 226 -21.09 2.88 36.47
CA ILE A 226 -21.22 2.72 37.94
C ILE A 226 -22.62 3.09 38.43
N SER A 227 -23.27 4.01 37.73
CA SER A 227 -24.67 4.35 37.95
C SER A 227 -25.22 4.99 36.70
N GLY A 228 -26.48 4.70 36.34
CA GLY A 228 -27.17 5.36 35.24
C GLY A 228 -28.65 5.61 35.53
N GLY A 229 -29.15 6.81 35.20
CA GLY A 229 -30.56 7.17 35.23
C GLY A 229 -31.04 7.50 33.83
N LEU A 230 -31.74 6.57 33.19
CA LEU A 230 -32.09 6.66 31.76
C LEU A 230 -33.60 6.77 31.57
N TYR A 231 -34.10 7.94 31.21
CA TYR A 231 -35.53 8.23 31.26
C TYR A 231 -36.13 8.51 29.89
N THR A 232 -37.39 8.13 29.74
CA THR A 232 -38.22 8.52 28.61
C THR A 232 -39.63 8.74 29.11
N TRP A 233 -40.00 10.01 29.21
CA TRP A 233 -41.23 10.44 29.87
C TRP A 233 -42.41 10.60 28.92
N PHE A 234 -42.13 10.76 27.62
CA PHE A 234 -43.11 11.21 26.64
C PHE A 234 -43.13 10.34 25.39
N GLN A 235 -44.29 10.32 24.75
CA GLN A 235 -44.46 10.05 23.33
C GLN A 235 -45.24 11.21 22.72
N ASP A 236 -44.59 12.01 21.86
CA ASP A 236 -45.21 13.18 21.22
C ASP A 236 -45.87 14.11 22.26
N TYR A 237 -45.10 14.49 23.28
CA TYR A 237 -45.53 15.27 24.45
C TYR A 237 -46.65 14.67 25.32
N SER A 238 -47.15 13.47 25.02
CA SER A 238 -48.05 12.75 25.93
C SER A 238 -47.26 11.92 26.94
N GLN A 239 -47.64 12.01 28.22
CA GLN A 239 -47.12 11.15 29.29
C GLN A 239 -48.01 9.92 29.55
N ASP A 240 -48.99 9.62 28.70
CA ASP A 240 -49.90 8.48 28.92
C ASP A 240 -49.13 7.15 29.05
N CYS A 241 -48.00 7.01 28.34
CA CYS A 241 -47.14 5.82 28.38
C CYS A 241 -46.47 5.58 29.75
N VAL A 242 -46.20 6.63 30.54
CA VAL A 242 -45.76 6.48 31.95
C VAL A 242 -46.94 6.52 32.93
N ASN A 243 -47.92 7.40 32.71
CA ASN A 243 -49.05 7.62 33.63
C ASN A 243 -50.02 6.43 33.69
N SER A 244 -50.10 5.63 32.62
CA SER A 244 -50.83 4.36 32.62
C SER A 244 -50.21 3.30 33.53
N GLY A 245 -48.96 3.49 33.95
CA GLY A 245 -48.16 2.50 34.66
C GLY A 245 -47.51 1.46 33.74
N ALA A 246 -47.81 1.47 32.43
CA ALA A 246 -47.24 0.53 31.46
C ALA A 246 -45.74 0.74 31.24
N ASN A 247 -45.24 1.98 31.39
CA ASN A 247 -43.86 2.37 31.14
C ASN A 247 -43.39 1.98 29.72
N ASP A 248 -44.26 2.20 28.73
CA ASP A 248 -44.10 1.74 27.34
C ASP A 248 -43.85 2.89 26.35
N CYS A 249 -43.21 3.97 26.81
CA CYS A 249 -42.88 5.12 25.97
C CYS A 249 -41.87 4.75 24.88
N GLN A 250 -40.92 3.88 25.19
CA GLN A 250 -39.97 3.33 24.23
C GLN A 250 -39.76 1.84 24.43
N LEU A 251 -39.32 1.15 23.39
CA LEU A 251 -39.08 -0.29 23.45
C LEU A 251 -37.81 -0.58 24.27
N SER A 252 -36.74 0.12 23.96
CA SER A 252 -35.40 -0.12 24.52
C SER A 252 -34.65 1.19 24.67
N THR A 253 -33.75 1.28 25.65
CA THR A 253 -33.03 2.52 25.96
C THR A 253 -31.51 2.39 26.00
N PHE A 254 -31.01 1.23 26.41
CA PHE A 254 -29.59 0.91 26.43
C PHE A 254 -29.31 -0.23 25.45
N TYR A 255 -28.54 0.04 24.40
CA TYR A 255 -28.08 -0.95 23.44
C TYR A 255 -26.61 -1.33 23.66
N VAL A 256 -26.28 -2.61 23.51
CA VAL A 256 -24.89 -3.10 23.56
C VAL A 256 -24.63 -4.12 22.45
N GLU A 257 -23.50 -3.95 21.77
CA GLU A 257 -23.05 -4.76 20.66
C GLU A 257 -21.54 -4.96 20.69
N GLN A 258 -21.11 -6.20 20.51
CA GLN A 258 -19.72 -6.64 20.36
C GLN A 258 -18.77 -6.01 21.40
N SER A 259 -19.25 -5.75 22.62
CA SER A 259 -18.51 -4.97 23.63
C SER A 259 -18.01 -5.87 24.75
N PHE A 260 -16.72 -5.78 25.07
CA PHE A 260 -16.03 -6.69 25.97
C PHE A 260 -15.78 -6.08 27.34
N ASP A 261 -15.96 -6.85 28.42
CA ASP A 261 -15.70 -6.39 29.79
C ASP A 261 -16.52 -5.14 30.15
N VAL A 262 -17.84 -5.28 30.04
CA VAL A 262 -18.83 -4.23 30.34
C VAL A 262 -19.47 -4.48 31.70
N TRP A 263 -19.37 -3.50 32.59
CA TRP A 263 -19.94 -3.53 33.93
C TRP A 263 -20.99 -2.45 34.10
N VAL A 264 -22.18 -2.85 34.56
CA VAL A 264 -23.30 -1.94 34.79
C VAL A 264 -23.80 -2.13 36.22
N TYR A 265 -23.71 -1.08 37.01
CA TYR A 265 -24.17 -0.99 38.38
C TYR A 265 -25.24 0.09 38.50
N ASN A 266 -26.18 -0.08 39.43
CA ASN A 266 -27.21 0.90 39.78
C ASN A 266 -27.88 1.58 38.56
N LEU A 267 -28.39 0.77 37.64
CA LEU A 267 -29.13 1.23 36.46
C LEU A 267 -30.61 1.41 36.79
N ILE A 268 -31.11 2.62 36.56
CA ILE A 268 -32.50 3.00 36.77
C ILE A 268 -33.03 3.48 35.43
N THR A 269 -34.12 2.88 34.96
CA THR A 269 -34.79 3.30 33.71
C THR A 269 -36.25 3.62 33.95
N ILE A 270 -36.79 4.61 33.24
CA ILE A 270 -38.22 4.94 33.27
C ILE A 270 -38.77 5.05 31.85
N GLY A 271 -39.96 4.50 31.62
CA GLY A 271 -40.65 4.55 30.32
C GLY A 271 -40.07 3.68 29.20
N ALA A 272 -39.12 2.80 29.51
CA ALA A 272 -38.61 1.78 28.59
C ALA A 272 -39.11 0.39 28.98
N ILE A 273 -39.58 -0.38 27.99
CA ILE A 273 -40.00 -1.78 28.19
C ILE A 273 -38.77 -2.65 28.49
N GLN A 274 -37.69 -2.46 27.74
CA GLN A 274 -36.41 -3.15 27.90
C GLN A 274 -35.36 -2.18 28.43
N MET A 275 -34.86 -2.47 29.64
CA MET A 275 -33.80 -1.64 30.25
C MET A 275 -32.51 -1.71 29.42
N VAL A 276 -32.15 -2.91 28.98
CA VAL A 276 -30.95 -3.20 28.18
C VAL A 276 -31.31 -4.19 27.08
N THR A 277 -30.83 -3.92 25.87
CA THR A 277 -31.02 -4.76 24.68
C THR A 277 -29.65 -5.08 24.07
N PRO A 278 -29.10 -6.25 24.37
CA PRO A 278 -27.91 -6.72 23.68
C PRO A 278 -28.24 -7.25 22.28
N LEU A 279 -27.33 -7.04 21.32
CA LEU A 279 -27.41 -7.71 20.02
C LEU A 279 -27.46 -9.24 20.20
N ASN A 280 -28.28 -9.92 19.39
CA ASN A 280 -28.47 -11.38 19.43
C ASN A 280 -28.91 -11.93 20.80
N GLY A 281 -29.39 -11.08 21.72
CA GLY A 281 -29.82 -11.49 23.05
C GLY A 281 -28.69 -11.92 23.99
N GLN A 282 -27.43 -11.71 23.63
CA GLN A 282 -26.27 -12.11 24.44
C GLN A 282 -26.10 -11.19 25.65
N PRO A 283 -26.36 -11.65 26.89
CA PRO A 283 -26.50 -10.78 28.06
C PRO A 283 -25.22 -10.01 28.41
N LEU A 284 -25.36 -8.99 29.26
CA LEU A 284 -24.21 -8.33 29.89
C LEU A 284 -23.42 -9.35 30.72
N GLY A 285 -22.19 -9.67 30.29
CA GLY A 285 -21.41 -10.78 30.84
C GLY A 285 -20.41 -10.43 31.96
N GLY A 286 -20.21 -9.16 32.30
CA GLY A 286 -19.17 -8.76 33.26
C GLY A 286 -17.76 -9.06 32.76
N ALA A 287 -16.83 -9.37 33.69
CA ALA A 287 -15.41 -9.61 33.37
C ALA A 287 -15.20 -10.66 32.30
N ASN A 288 -14.32 -10.33 31.34
CA ASN A 288 -13.86 -11.21 30.27
C ASN A 288 -14.96 -11.81 29.37
N GLN A 289 -16.08 -11.11 29.20
CA GLN A 289 -17.17 -11.55 28.33
C GLN A 289 -17.58 -10.45 27.35
N THR A 290 -18.02 -10.89 26.16
CA THR A 290 -18.57 -10.02 25.12
C THR A 290 -20.08 -9.93 25.28
N ALA A 291 -20.59 -8.73 25.59
CA ALA A 291 -22.01 -8.41 25.56
C ALA A 291 -22.45 -8.09 24.13
N GLY A 292 -23.62 -8.60 23.74
CA GLY A 292 -24.16 -8.34 22.41
C GLY A 292 -23.30 -8.87 21.26
N GLY A 293 -22.72 -10.06 21.39
CA GLY A 293 -21.81 -10.62 20.38
C GLY A 293 -22.46 -10.73 19.00
N ARG A 294 -21.76 -10.28 17.96
CA ARG A 294 -22.10 -10.57 16.56
C ARG A 294 -21.83 -12.05 16.28
N ASN A 295 -22.48 -12.58 15.25
CA ASN A 295 -22.12 -13.90 14.71
C ASN A 295 -20.72 -13.87 14.10
N ILE A 296 -20.37 -12.75 13.45
CA ILE A 296 -19.07 -12.49 12.85
C ILE A 296 -18.57 -11.13 13.36
N THR A 297 -17.40 -11.09 14.00
CA THR A 297 -16.85 -9.86 14.61
C THR A 297 -16.67 -8.75 13.58
N GLY A 298 -16.16 -9.09 12.39
CA GLY A 298 -15.88 -8.16 11.29
C GLY A 298 -14.48 -7.55 11.33
N TYR A 299 -14.17 -6.76 10.30
CA TYR A 299 -12.91 -6.03 10.12
C TYR A 299 -13.16 -4.65 9.51
N THR A 300 -12.16 -3.77 9.53
CA THR A 300 -12.19 -2.47 8.83
C THR A 300 -11.17 -2.48 7.69
N LEU A 301 -11.52 -1.93 6.53
CA LEU A 301 -10.58 -1.78 5.41
C LEU A 301 -9.58 -0.64 5.64
N TYR A 302 -9.98 0.37 6.40
CA TYR A 302 -9.16 1.55 6.68
C TYR A 302 -9.29 1.92 8.16
N THR A 303 -8.21 2.44 8.73
CA THR A 303 -8.17 3.07 10.04
C THR A 303 -8.15 4.58 9.91
N ARG A 304 -8.39 5.30 11.02
CA ARG A 304 -8.29 6.78 11.02
C ARG A 304 -6.87 7.27 10.74
N ASP A 305 -5.85 6.51 11.13
CA ASP A 305 -4.46 6.84 10.89
C ASP A 305 -4.08 6.69 9.41
N ASP A 306 -4.59 5.67 8.72
CA ASP A 306 -4.43 5.52 7.26
C ASP A 306 -4.95 6.74 6.49
N LEU A 307 -5.96 7.40 7.04
CA LEU A 307 -6.66 8.53 6.42
C LEU A 307 -6.18 9.90 6.91
N ALA A 308 -5.25 9.96 7.86
CA ALA A 308 -4.81 11.20 8.50
C ALA A 308 -4.18 12.20 7.51
N GLY A 309 -3.46 11.70 6.50
CA GLY A 309 -2.83 12.50 5.44
C GLY A 309 -3.76 12.90 4.29
N ASN A 310 -5.02 12.44 4.30
CA ASN A 310 -5.99 12.70 3.24
C ASN A 310 -6.90 13.88 3.57
N SER A 311 -7.20 14.69 2.54
CA SER A 311 -8.08 15.85 2.64
C SER A 311 -9.58 15.51 2.54
N PHE A 312 -9.95 14.26 2.80
CA PHE A 312 -11.34 13.80 2.74
C PHE A 312 -12.19 14.44 3.85
N SER A 313 -13.50 14.57 3.62
CA SER A 313 -14.43 14.98 4.67
C SER A 313 -14.43 13.99 5.82
N GLU A 314 -14.79 14.45 7.02
CA GLU A 314 -14.91 13.55 8.17
C GLU A 314 -15.97 12.47 7.96
N GLN A 315 -17.00 12.76 7.15
CA GLN A 315 -18.05 11.81 6.80
C GLN A 315 -17.51 10.68 5.93
N CYS A 316 -16.69 11.06 4.95
CA CYS A 316 -16.02 10.12 4.09
C CYS A 316 -15.05 9.24 4.88
N LYS A 317 -14.25 9.85 5.78
CA LYS A 317 -13.36 9.09 6.67
C LYS A 317 -14.13 8.14 7.58
N THR A 318 -15.24 8.58 8.18
CA THR A 318 -16.14 7.72 8.95
C THR A 318 -16.60 6.52 8.14
N ALA A 319 -17.15 6.77 6.95
CA ALA A 319 -17.67 5.71 6.07
C ALA A 319 -16.57 4.70 5.71
N LEU A 320 -15.37 5.18 5.36
CA LEU A 320 -14.21 4.33 5.06
C LEU A 320 -13.79 3.47 6.25
N THR A 321 -13.86 4.01 7.47
CA THR A 321 -13.50 3.31 8.72
C THR A 321 -14.64 2.46 9.30
N GLY A 322 -15.76 2.30 8.59
CA GLY A 322 -16.88 1.47 9.03
C GLY A 322 -16.50 0.00 9.12
N THR A 323 -17.00 -0.69 10.16
CA THR A 323 -16.79 -2.14 10.33
C THR A 323 -17.61 -2.92 9.30
N ILE A 324 -16.94 -3.82 8.60
CA ILE A 324 -17.52 -4.82 7.70
C ILE A 324 -17.65 -6.13 8.47
N ALA A 325 -18.88 -6.52 8.81
CA ALA A 325 -19.20 -7.72 9.59
C ALA A 325 -19.11 -9.02 8.77
N CYS A 326 -17.96 -9.24 8.14
CA CYS A 326 -17.64 -10.41 7.33
C CYS A 326 -16.40 -11.12 7.87
N VAL A 327 -16.22 -12.39 7.49
CA VAL A 327 -15.03 -13.16 7.87
C VAL A 327 -13.77 -12.61 7.18
N ASN A 328 -12.63 -12.73 7.85
CA ASN A 328 -11.35 -12.13 7.43
C ASN A 328 -10.90 -12.56 6.04
N GLN A 329 -11.32 -13.73 5.56
CA GLN A 329 -11.04 -14.23 4.21
C GLN A 329 -11.46 -13.23 3.12
N THR A 330 -12.58 -12.52 3.35
CA THR A 330 -13.08 -11.51 2.42
C THR A 330 -12.23 -10.23 2.39
N MET A 331 -11.42 -9.97 3.43
CA MET A 331 -10.57 -8.77 3.52
C MET A 331 -9.48 -8.73 2.44
N GLN A 332 -9.11 -9.89 1.89
CA GLN A 332 -8.13 -9.99 0.81
C GLN A 332 -8.73 -9.73 -0.57
N TRP A 333 -10.06 -9.59 -0.68
CA TRP A 333 -10.76 -9.44 -1.97
C TRP A 333 -10.81 -7.99 -2.46
N THR A 334 -9.80 -7.19 -2.15
CA THR A 334 -9.74 -5.75 -2.43
C THR A 334 -9.21 -5.40 -3.82
N SER A 335 -9.09 -6.39 -4.71
CA SER A 335 -8.66 -6.27 -6.10
C SER A 335 -9.55 -7.10 -7.03
N PRO A 336 -9.57 -6.81 -8.34
CA PRO A 336 -10.30 -7.62 -9.31
C PRO A 336 -9.80 -9.07 -9.28
N GLY A 337 -10.72 -10.02 -9.20
CA GLY A 337 -10.42 -11.44 -9.27
C GLY A 337 -11.68 -12.26 -9.40
N TYR A 338 -11.60 -13.41 -10.08
CA TYR A 338 -12.68 -14.39 -10.11
C TYR A 338 -12.69 -15.17 -8.79
N ARG A 339 -13.83 -15.20 -8.09
CA ARG A 339 -14.00 -15.94 -6.83
C ARG A 339 -14.64 -17.30 -7.11
N GLY A 340 -13.78 -18.32 -7.21
CA GLY A 340 -14.17 -19.73 -7.36
C GLY A 340 -14.63 -20.38 -6.05
N SER A 341 -14.73 -21.72 -6.06
CA SER A 341 -15.06 -22.52 -4.87
C SER A 341 -14.11 -22.22 -3.72
N LEU A 342 -14.65 -22.20 -2.50
CA LEU A 342 -13.85 -22.08 -1.28
C LEU A 342 -13.43 -23.45 -0.72
N ASP A 343 -13.90 -24.55 -1.34
CA ASP A 343 -13.66 -25.94 -0.96
C ASP A 343 -13.90 -26.25 0.53
N ASN A 344 -14.74 -25.44 1.16
CA ASN A 344 -15.03 -25.50 2.58
C ASN A 344 -16.44 -24.96 2.84
N ALA A 345 -17.39 -25.87 3.02
CA ALA A 345 -18.80 -25.54 3.24
C ALA A 345 -19.03 -24.64 4.46
N THR A 346 -18.25 -24.82 5.54
CA THR A 346 -18.36 -23.97 6.73
C THR A 346 -17.94 -22.54 6.43
N LEU A 347 -16.79 -22.37 5.77
CA LEU A 347 -16.31 -21.05 5.37
C LEU A 347 -17.25 -20.40 4.35
N GLN A 348 -17.79 -21.19 3.42
CA GLN A 348 -18.77 -20.74 2.44
C GLN A 348 -20.04 -20.21 3.12
N ASP A 349 -20.58 -20.92 4.12
CA ASP A 349 -21.74 -20.44 4.89
C ASP A 349 -21.43 -19.18 5.71
N GLU A 350 -20.21 -19.06 6.25
CA GLU A 350 -19.77 -17.86 6.98
C GLU A 350 -19.58 -16.64 6.06
N VAL A 351 -18.99 -16.84 4.88
CA VAL A 351 -18.88 -15.81 3.84
C VAL A 351 -20.27 -15.38 3.40
N CYS A 352 -21.18 -16.33 3.21
CA CYS A 352 -22.53 -16.09 2.71
C CYS A 352 -23.58 -15.78 3.78
N ASP A 353 -23.13 -15.47 5.00
CA ASP A 353 -24.01 -14.96 6.04
C ASP A 353 -24.73 -13.68 5.56
N VAL A 354 -26.04 -13.61 5.81
CA VAL A 354 -26.87 -12.49 5.37
C VAL A 354 -26.46 -11.18 6.05
N GLY A 355 -25.91 -11.26 7.27
CA GLY A 355 -25.35 -10.13 8.00
C GLY A 355 -24.09 -9.58 7.33
N CYS A 356 -23.22 -10.45 6.81
CA CYS A 356 -22.05 -10.03 6.02
C CYS A 356 -22.48 -9.26 4.75
N GLY A 357 -23.40 -9.82 3.96
CA GLY A 357 -23.91 -9.15 2.76
C GLY A 357 -24.57 -7.79 3.05
N SER A 358 -25.33 -7.71 4.14
CA SER A 358 -25.97 -6.46 4.57
C SER A 358 -24.94 -5.42 5.02
N SER A 359 -23.89 -5.85 5.72
CA SER A 359 -22.80 -4.98 6.18
C SER A 359 -21.96 -4.44 5.02
N LEU A 360 -21.62 -5.28 4.03
CA LEU A 360 -20.92 -4.87 2.82
C LEU A 360 -21.73 -3.86 1.99
N ALA A 361 -23.03 -4.11 1.82
CA ALA A 361 -23.92 -3.18 1.13
C ALA A 361 -23.97 -1.82 1.83
N SER A 362 -24.10 -1.82 3.16
CA SER A 362 -24.12 -0.61 3.99
C SER A 362 -22.79 0.16 3.88
N TRP A 363 -21.66 -0.52 4.01
CA TRP A 363 -20.33 0.08 3.86
C TRP A 363 -20.16 0.72 2.48
N TYR A 364 -20.46 -0.03 1.40
CA TYR A 364 -20.29 0.44 0.04
C TYR A 364 -21.17 1.66 -0.26
N GLN A 365 -22.46 1.61 0.11
CA GLN A 365 -23.38 2.72 -0.10
C GLN A 365 -23.00 3.93 0.76
N GLY A 366 -22.55 3.69 2.00
CA GLY A 366 -22.05 4.71 2.90
C GLY A 366 -20.85 5.46 2.34
N VAL A 367 -19.86 4.73 1.81
CA VAL A 367 -18.66 5.32 1.19
C VAL A 367 -19.03 6.01 -0.12
N SER A 368 -19.75 5.34 -1.03
CA SER A 368 -20.13 5.91 -2.33
C SER A 368 -20.90 7.24 -2.20
N SER A 369 -21.73 7.36 -1.16
CA SER A 369 -22.50 8.59 -0.90
C SER A 369 -21.69 9.65 -0.15
N SER A 370 -20.98 9.27 0.91
CA SER A 370 -20.24 10.21 1.77
C SER A 370 -18.92 10.68 1.15
N CYS A 371 -18.39 9.92 0.18
CA CYS A 371 -17.12 10.16 -0.49
C CYS A 371 -17.25 10.57 -1.96
N ALA A 372 -18.46 10.82 -2.48
CA ALA A 372 -18.72 11.03 -3.91
C ALA A 372 -17.84 12.10 -4.60
N ASP A 373 -17.43 13.13 -3.86
CA ASP A 373 -16.61 14.24 -4.36
C ASP A 373 -15.09 14.00 -4.23
N TYR A 374 -14.69 12.81 -3.76
CA TYR A 374 -13.29 12.47 -3.49
C TYR A 374 -12.85 11.29 -4.36
N THR A 375 -11.57 11.27 -4.68
CA THR A 375 -10.88 10.12 -5.29
C THR A 375 -9.56 9.90 -4.58
N TRP A 376 -9.03 8.68 -4.65
CA TRP A 376 -7.64 8.43 -4.32
C TRP A 376 -6.72 9.24 -5.24
N ARG A 377 -5.45 9.40 -4.87
CA ARG A 377 -4.45 10.09 -5.72
C ARG A 377 -4.30 9.47 -7.11
N SER A 378 -4.63 8.17 -7.24
CA SER A 378 -4.68 7.44 -8.51
C SER A 378 -5.87 7.80 -9.41
N GLY A 379 -6.82 8.62 -8.93
CA GLY A 379 -8.10 8.87 -9.59
C GLY A 379 -9.16 7.78 -9.32
N ALA A 380 -8.82 6.77 -8.51
CA ALA A 380 -9.77 5.72 -8.13
C ALA A 380 -10.87 6.22 -7.20
N PRO A 381 -12.13 5.78 -7.38
CA PRO A 381 -13.19 5.95 -6.38
C PRO A 381 -12.81 5.34 -5.03
N LEU A 382 -13.31 5.91 -3.94
CA LEU A 382 -12.91 5.54 -2.58
C LEU A 382 -13.54 4.21 -2.13
N GLU A 383 -14.73 3.91 -2.62
CA GLU A 383 -15.45 2.66 -2.41
C GLU A 383 -14.84 1.47 -3.16
N MET A 384 -13.81 1.69 -4.00
CA MET A 384 -13.28 0.67 -4.91
C MET A 384 -12.92 -0.64 -4.22
N ALA A 385 -12.15 -0.60 -3.13
CA ALA A 385 -11.70 -1.78 -2.43
C ALA A 385 -12.88 -2.60 -1.87
N GLY A 386 -13.81 -1.94 -1.17
CA GLY A 386 -15.01 -2.62 -0.67
C GLY A 386 -15.99 -3.02 -1.77
N GLY A 387 -15.97 -2.35 -2.93
CA GLY A 387 -16.70 -2.76 -4.13
C GLY A 387 -16.21 -4.10 -4.67
N TYR A 388 -14.90 -4.33 -4.70
CA TYR A 388 -14.34 -5.64 -5.06
C TYR A 388 -14.71 -6.72 -4.05
N VAL A 389 -14.66 -6.42 -2.74
CA VAL A 389 -15.07 -7.37 -1.69
C VAL A 389 -16.55 -7.71 -1.83
N TRP A 390 -17.41 -6.71 -2.02
CA TRP A 390 -18.86 -6.92 -2.16
C TRP A 390 -19.22 -7.66 -3.44
N TYR A 391 -18.53 -7.39 -4.54
CA TYR A 391 -18.65 -8.17 -5.77
C TYR A 391 -18.25 -9.62 -5.52
N GLY A 392 -17.10 -9.86 -4.86
CA GLY A 392 -16.65 -11.21 -4.50
C GLY A 392 -17.64 -11.97 -3.62
N TYR A 393 -18.29 -11.30 -2.66
CA TYR A 393 -19.38 -11.87 -1.88
C TYR A 393 -20.57 -12.29 -2.77
N ASN A 394 -21.07 -11.39 -3.63
CA ASN A 394 -22.21 -11.70 -4.50
C ASN A 394 -21.89 -12.86 -5.45
N GLU A 395 -20.65 -12.89 -5.94
CA GLU A 395 -20.12 -13.94 -6.77
C GLU A 395 -20.10 -15.28 -6.01
N SER A 396 -19.46 -15.34 -4.84
CA SER A 396 -19.36 -16.56 -4.04
C SER A 396 -20.70 -17.08 -3.55
N CYS A 397 -21.65 -16.21 -3.26
CA CYS A 397 -22.93 -16.58 -2.63
C CYS A 397 -24.08 -16.84 -3.61
N GLN A 398 -23.78 -16.88 -4.90
CA GLN A 398 -24.73 -17.31 -5.91
C GLN A 398 -25.11 -18.78 -5.71
N THR A 399 -26.40 -19.09 -5.68
CA THR A 399 -26.92 -20.47 -5.56
C THR A 399 -27.71 -20.88 -6.80
N ASP A 400 -27.61 -22.15 -7.17
CA ASP A 400 -28.46 -22.75 -8.20
C ASP A 400 -29.92 -22.80 -7.74
N THR A 401 -30.82 -22.26 -8.56
CA THR A 401 -32.23 -22.14 -8.20
C THR A 401 -32.95 -23.49 -8.03
N SER A 402 -32.43 -24.56 -8.63
CA SER A 402 -33.06 -25.88 -8.64
C SER A 402 -32.62 -26.78 -7.49
N SER A 403 -31.32 -26.77 -7.19
CA SER A 403 -30.68 -27.65 -6.20
C SER A 403 -30.39 -26.95 -4.88
N GLY A 404 -30.33 -25.60 -4.86
CA GLY A 404 -29.94 -24.81 -3.70
C GLY A 404 -28.45 -24.90 -3.36
N ARG A 405 -27.64 -25.57 -4.19
CA ARG A 405 -26.18 -25.64 -4.03
C ARG A 405 -25.53 -24.32 -4.46
N TYR A 406 -24.37 -24.01 -3.89
CA TYR A 406 -23.58 -22.87 -4.33
C TYR A 406 -23.09 -23.09 -5.76
N CYS A 407 -23.17 -22.04 -6.57
CA CYS A 407 -22.82 -22.10 -7.97
C CYS A 407 -21.34 -22.29 -8.22
N ASN A 408 -20.49 -21.81 -7.30
CA ASN A 408 -19.06 -22.07 -7.37
C ASN A 408 -18.76 -23.57 -7.33
N ASP A 409 -19.34 -24.30 -6.37
CA ASP A 409 -19.17 -25.75 -6.26
C ASP A 409 -19.72 -26.51 -7.48
N ILE A 410 -20.80 -26.01 -8.09
CA ILE A 410 -21.35 -26.62 -9.32
C ILE A 410 -20.43 -26.38 -10.51
N ILE A 411 -19.92 -25.16 -10.66
CA ILE A 411 -19.02 -24.80 -11.78
C ILE A 411 -17.68 -25.52 -11.65
N ASP A 412 -17.20 -25.74 -10.42
CA ASP A 412 -15.98 -26.50 -10.14
C ASP A 412 -16.09 -27.99 -10.54
N GLU A 413 -17.32 -28.52 -10.62
CA GLU A 413 -17.62 -29.88 -11.08
C GLU A 413 -17.73 -30.02 -12.62
N PHE A 414 -17.60 -28.92 -13.37
CA PHE A 414 -17.69 -28.95 -14.84
C PHE A 414 -16.56 -29.72 -15.48
N ALA A 415 -16.81 -30.24 -16.69
CA ALA A 415 -15.79 -30.91 -17.46
C ALA A 415 -14.69 -29.92 -17.89
N GLU A 416 -13.43 -30.26 -17.60
CA GLU A 416 -12.29 -29.53 -18.17
C GLU A 416 -12.30 -29.68 -19.70
N THR A 417 -12.47 -28.56 -20.41
CA THR A 417 -12.50 -28.49 -21.88
C THR A 417 -11.48 -27.48 -22.39
N GLU A 418 -10.77 -27.79 -23.47
CA GLU A 418 -9.69 -26.94 -24.01
C GLU A 418 -10.25 -25.69 -24.69
N THR A 419 -11.48 -25.78 -25.21
CA THR A 419 -12.17 -24.68 -25.89
C THR A 419 -13.62 -24.56 -25.43
N LEU A 420 -14.14 -23.33 -25.52
CA LEU A 420 -15.54 -23.03 -25.21
C LEU A 420 -16.54 -23.77 -26.13
N ASP A 421 -16.10 -24.11 -27.35
CA ASP A 421 -16.91 -24.89 -28.30
C ASP A 421 -17.11 -26.34 -27.86
N GLU A 422 -16.15 -26.89 -27.10
CA GLU A 422 -16.19 -28.27 -26.57
C GLU A 422 -16.96 -28.39 -25.25
N MET A 423 -17.20 -27.26 -24.57
CA MET A 423 -17.98 -27.22 -23.33
C MET A 423 -19.40 -27.78 -23.56
N PRO A 424 -19.87 -28.76 -22.76
CA PRO A 424 -21.22 -29.31 -22.89
C PRO A 424 -22.31 -28.23 -22.77
N ASP A 425 -23.35 -28.30 -23.62
CA ASP A 425 -24.49 -27.37 -23.54
C ASP A 425 -25.17 -27.39 -22.15
N ALA A 426 -25.13 -28.53 -21.45
CA ALA A 426 -25.69 -28.65 -20.10
C ALA A 426 -24.94 -27.80 -19.05
N GLU A 427 -23.64 -27.58 -19.26
CA GLU A 427 -22.77 -26.79 -18.37
C GLU A 427 -22.75 -25.33 -18.80
N LEU A 428 -22.55 -25.08 -20.11
CA LEU A 428 -22.58 -23.74 -20.71
C LEU A 428 -23.92 -23.03 -20.47
N CYS A 429 -25.02 -23.78 -20.58
CA CYS A 429 -26.37 -23.26 -20.40
C CYS A 429 -26.93 -23.50 -18.98
N SER A 430 -26.08 -23.89 -18.03
CA SER A 430 -26.48 -24.02 -16.64
C SER A 430 -26.92 -22.66 -16.06
N ASP A 431 -27.84 -22.69 -15.10
CA ASP A 431 -28.29 -21.49 -14.39
C ASP A 431 -27.10 -20.78 -13.73
N CYS A 432 -26.22 -21.55 -13.08
CA CYS A 432 -25.03 -21.04 -12.44
C CYS A 432 -24.07 -20.33 -13.38
N PHE A 433 -23.66 -20.96 -14.47
CA PHE A 433 -22.66 -20.39 -15.38
C PHE A 433 -23.21 -19.19 -16.16
N THR A 434 -24.44 -19.30 -16.66
CA THR A 434 -25.05 -18.22 -17.43
C THR A 434 -25.29 -16.97 -16.58
N HIS A 435 -25.73 -17.13 -15.34
CA HIS A 435 -25.89 -16.02 -14.41
C HIS A 435 -24.53 -15.49 -13.93
N ARG A 436 -23.52 -16.34 -13.75
CA ARG A 436 -22.14 -15.91 -13.43
C ARG A 436 -21.59 -14.96 -14.47
N VAL A 437 -21.56 -15.37 -15.74
CA VAL A 437 -21.00 -14.54 -16.82
C VAL A 437 -21.79 -13.23 -16.99
N ARG A 438 -23.11 -13.26 -16.77
CA ARG A 438 -23.94 -12.03 -16.76
C ARG A 438 -23.65 -11.11 -15.58
N MET A 439 -23.48 -11.66 -14.38
CA MET A 439 -23.10 -10.89 -13.19
C MET A 439 -21.75 -10.18 -13.42
N MET A 440 -20.80 -10.89 -14.02
CA MET A 440 -19.51 -10.33 -14.42
C MET A 440 -19.70 -9.18 -15.42
N GLN A 441 -20.49 -9.38 -16.47
CA GLN A 441 -20.76 -8.35 -17.48
C GLN A 441 -21.43 -7.09 -16.92
N GLN A 442 -22.23 -7.21 -15.85
CA GLN A 442 -22.95 -6.09 -15.26
C GLN A 442 -22.13 -5.26 -14.26
N SER A 443 -20.95 -5.75 -13.87
CA SER A 443 -20.15 -5.16 -12.81
C SER A 443 -18.80 -4.69 -13.32
N THR A 444 -18.46 -3.42 -13.05
CA THR A 444 -17.10 -2.90 -13.26
C THR A 444 -16.07 -3.45 -12.26
N TYR A 445 -16.52 -4.14 -11.21
CA TYR A 445 -15.66 -4.77 -10.20
C TYR A 445 -15.26 -6.21 -10.59
N SER A 446 -15.82 -6.73 -11.69
CA SER A 446 -15.49 -8.06 -12.20
C SER A 446 -14.24 -8.02 -13.09
N VAL A 447 -13.72 -9.20 -13.42
CA VAL A 447 -12.64 -9.38 -14.40
C VAL A 447 -13.13 -9.43 -15.86
N PHE A 448 -14.40 -9.09 -16.13
CA PHE A 448 -15.01 -9.18 -17.47
C PHE A 448 -14.34 -8.28 -18.51
N ASN A 449 -13.82 -7.13 -18.09
CA ASN A 449 -13.12 -6.17 -18.95
C ASN A 449 -11.62 -6.47 -19.09
N THR A 450 -11.03 -7.25 -18.19
CA THR A 450 -9.60 -7.59 -18.20
C THR A 450 -9.32 -8.95 -18.83
N VAL A 451 -10.30 -9.85 -18.86
CA VAL A 451 -10.16 -11.20 -19.42
C VAL A 451 -11.12 -11.38 -20.61
N PRO A 452 -10.63 -11.26 -21.87
CA PRO A 452 -11.46 -11.32 -23.08
C PRO A 452 -12.28 -12.62 -23.24
N TRP A 453 -11.87 -13.69 -22.56
CA TRP A 453 -12.56 -14.97 -22.57
C TRP A 453 -14.03 -14.85 -22.12
N TYR A 454 -14.35 -14.05 -21.10
CA TYR A 454 -15.73 -13.95 -20.60
C TYR A 454 -16.68 -13.25 -21.58
N GLN A 455 -16.18 -12.33 -22.42
CA GLN A 455 -16.96 -11.75 -23.50
C GLN A 455 -17.32 -12.81 -24.54
N THR A 456 -16.33 -13.63 -24.91
CA THR A 456 -16.53 -14.77 -25.83
C THR A 456 -17.49 -15.80 -25.23
N ALA A 457 -17.38 -16.09 -23.93
CA ALA A 457 -18.29 -16.95 -23.18
C ALA A 457 -19.73 -16.43 -23.23
N LEU A 458 -19.93 -15.12 -23.03
CA LEU A 458 -21.25 -14.50 -23.10
C LEU A 458 -21.85 -14.60 -24.51
N GLU A 459 -21.06 -14.38 -25.56
CA GLU A 459 -21.50 -14.54 -26.95
C GLU A 459 -21.91 -15.99 -27.26
N ALA A 460 -21.14 -16.97 -26.81
CA ALA A 460 -21.48 -18.38 -26.97
C ALA A 460 -22.75 -18.77 -26.20
N ILE A 461 -22.92 -18.27 -24.97
CA ILE A 461 -24.15 -18.44 -24.19
C ILE A 461 -25.36 -17.87 -24.94
N GLN A 462 -25.23 -16.68 -25.54
CA GLN A 462 -26.32 -16.07 -26.30
C GLN A 462 -26.67 -16.88 -27.56
N ALA A 463 -25.66 -17.44 -28.23
CA ALA A 463 -25.84 -18.25 -29.42
C ALA A 463 -26.46 -19.64 -29.14
N ARG A 464 -26.02 -20.31 -28.06
CA ARG A 464 -26.35 -21.73 -27.78
C ARG A 464 -27.48 -21.90 -26.76
N CYS A 465 -27.64 -20.98 -25.82
CA CYS A 465 -28.51 -21.16 -24.66
C CYS A 465 -29.84 -20.39 -24.72
N SER A 466 -30.17 -19.75 -25.85
CA SER A 466 -31.38 -18.91 -26.00
C SER A 466 -31.49 -17.76 -24.98
N VAL A 467 -30.33 -17.28 -24.53
CA VAL A 467 -30.18 -16.21 -23.54
C VAL A 467 -30.01 -14.88 -24.30
N GLN A 468 -30.77 -13.83 -23.93
CA GLN A 468 -30.70 -12.49 -24.55
C GLN A 468 -30.14 -11.46 -23.55
N GLY A 469 -29.37 -10.47 -24.00
CA GLY A 469 -28.80 -9.44 -23.14
C GLY A 469 -27.78 -8.55 -23.87
N SER A 470 -27.32 -7.49 -23.20
CA SER A 470 -26.20 -6.68 -23.70
C SER A 470 -24.88 -7.44 -23.56
N THR A 471 -23.95 -7.22 -24.50
CA THR A 471 -22.55 -7.66 -24.44
C THR A 471 -21.61 -6.49 -24.16
N ASP A 472 -22.15 -5.31 -23.83
CA ASP A 472 -21.35 -4.10 -23.60
C ASP A 472 -20.43 -4.28 -22.40
N VAL A 473 -19.19 -3.82 -22.54
CA VAL A 473 -18.20 -3.89 -21.46
C VAL A 473 -18.37 -2.69 -20.53
N PRO A 474 -18.51 -2.89 -19.21
CA PRO A 474 -18.54 -1.78 -18.26
C PRO A 474 -17.28 -0.92 -18.35
N PRO A 475 -17.40 0.42 -18.27
CA PRO A 475 -16.24 1.30 -18.26
C PRO A 475 -15.36 1.03 -17.03
N PRO A 476 -14.02 1.12 -17.13
CA PRO A 476 -13.13 0.86 -16.02
C PRO A 476 -13.29 1.88 -14.89
N LEU A 477 -13.09 1.43 -13.65
CA LEU A 477 -13.17 2.27 -12.44
C LEU A 477 -12.15 3.42 -12.41
N ILE A 478 -11.00 3.24 -13.07
CA ILE A 478 -9.98 4.28 -13.24
C ILE A 478 -9.86 4.54 -14.73
N VAL A 479 -10.21 5.75 -15.16
CA VAL A 479 -9.91 6.23 -16.51
C VAL A 479 -8.49 6.77 -16.48
N VAL A 480 -7.52 5.94 -16.88
CA VAL A 480 -6.16 6.43 -17.09
C VAL A 480 -6.19 7.33 -18.33
N PRO A 481 -5.87 8.63 -18.22
CA PRO A 481 -5.79 9.50 -19.38
C PRO A 481 -4.69 8.97 -20.30
N THR A 482 -5.02 8.71 -21.57
CA THR A 482 -4.00 8.48 -22.59
C THR A 482 -3.15 9.76 -22.68
N PRO A 483 -1.85 9.73 -22.33
CA PRO A 483 -1.02 10.92 -22.42
C PRO A 483 -0.92 11.38 -23.88
N ASP A 484 -0.90 12.70 -24.09
CA ASP A 484 -0.59 13.26 -25.41
C ASP A 484 0.80 12.76 -25.86
N PRO A 485 1.00 12.43 -27.15
CA PRO A 485 2.27 11.90 -27.63
C PRO A 485 3.40 12.93 -27.46
N PHE A 486 4.25 12.70 -26.47
CA PHE A 486 5.46 13.47 -26.18
C PHE A 486 6.65 12.89 -26.96
N CYS A 487 7.39 13.73 -27.69
CA CYS A 487 8.58 13.31 -28.43
C CYS A 487 9.85 13.94 -27.84
N VAL A 488 10.67 13.10 -27.18
CA VAL A 488 11.88 13.54 -26.45
C VAL A 488 12.89 14.28 -27.33
N SER A 489 12.98 13.93 -28.62
CA SER A 489 13.91 14.57 -29.56
C SER A 489 13.32 15.80 -30.27
N ASP A 490 12.03 16.09 -30.08
CA ASP A 490 11.21 17.01 -30.89
C ASP A 490 11.26 16.75 -32.41
N LYS A 491 11.76 15.57 -32.83
CA LYS A 491 11.92 15.22 -34.24
C LYS A 491 11.06 14.00 -34.57
N TYR A 492 10.23 14.15 -35.58
CA TYR A 492 9.47 13.04 -36.15
C TYR A 492 10.03 12.63 -37.51
N TYR A 493 9.97 11.33 -37.78
CA TYR A 493 10.31 10.73 -39.05
C TYR A 493 9.09 9.99 -39.59
N THR A 494 8.83 10.13 -40.88
CA THR A 494 7.78 9.37 -41.57
C THR A 494 8.43 8.34 -42.47
N THR A 495 8.18 7.07 -42.20
CA THR A 495 8.78 5.95 -42.95
C THR A 495 8.30 5.93 -44.40
N GLN A 496 9.21 5.57 -45.32
CA GLN A 496 8.92 5.37 -46.73
C GLN A 496 8.99 3.89 -47.09
N ALA A 497 8.28 3.49 -48.15
CA ALA A 497 8.27 2.12 -48.62
C ALA A 497 9.68 1.67 -49.03
N GLY A 498 10.14 0.55 -48.46
CA GLY A 498 11.45 -0.05 -48.75
C GLY A 498 12.60 0.45 -47.87
N GLU A 499 12.33 1.32 -46.89
CA GLU A 499 13.32 1.68 -45.88
C GLU A 499 13.47 0.60 -44.80
N THR A 500 14.68 0.51 -44.25
CA THR A 500 15.03 -0.36 -43.12
C THR A 500 15.45 0.47 -41.92
N CYS A 501 15.43 -0.10 -40.71
CA CYS A 501 15.96 0.60 -39.54
C CYS A 501 17.40 1.04 -39.77
N ASN A 502 18.24 0.22 -40.42
CA ASN A 502 19.64 0.59 -40.69
C ASN A 502 19.77 1.82 -41.59
N SER A 503 18.97 1.87 -42.66
CA SER A 503 19.00 3.03 -43.57
C SER A 503 18.53 4.32 -42.89
N ILE A 504 17.53 4.22 -42.01
CA ILE A 504 16.99 5.38 -41.30
C ILE A 504 17.92 5.79 -40.14
N ALA A 505 18.44 4.81 -39.41
CA ALA A 505 19.39 4.99 -38.31
C ALA A 505 20.66 5.72 -38.76
N LEU A 506 21.28 5.26 -39.85
CA LEU A 506 22.46 5.92 -40.43
C LEU A 506 22.16 7.32 -40.98
N ALA A 507 20.95 7.56 -41.47
CA ALA A 507 20.57 8.86 -42.01
C ALA A 507 20.23 9.90 -40.93
N ASN A 508 19.97 9.45 -39.70
CA ASN A 508 19.48 10.30 -38.62
C ASN A 508 20.36 10.24 -37.35
N ASP A 509 21.54 9.61 -37.42
CA ASP A 509 22.49 9.46 -36.31
C ASP A 509 21.84 8.86 -35.05
N VAL A 510 21.04 7.80 -35.21
CA VAL A 510 20.42 7.04 -34.10
C VAL A 510 20.80 5.56 -34.20
N SER A 511 20.66 4.79 -33.13
CA SER A 511 20.79 3.32 -33.24
C SER A 511 19.57 2.72 -33.93
N SER A 512 19.80 1.64 -34.67
CA SER A 512 18.73 0.89 -35.33
C SER A 512 17.79 0.23 -34.32
N ALA A 513 18.31 -0.20 -33.17
CA ALA A 513 17.52 -0.76 -32.08
C ALA A 513 16.57 0.27 -31.45
N ASN A 514 17.06 1.48 -31.15
CA ASN A 514 16.20 2.52 -30.57
C ASN A 514 15.14 2.98 -31.57
N PHE A 515 15.50 3.05 -32.86
CA PHE A 515 14.53 3.34 -33.90
C PHE A 515 13.46 2.24 -34.01
N PHE A 516 13.86 0.97 -33.94
CA PHE A 516 12.94 -0.16 -33.94
C PHE A 516 11.92 -0.06 -32.82
N TYR A 517 12.35 0.20 -31.59
CA TYR A 517 11.41 0.37 -30.46
C TYR A 517 10.42 1.50 -30.69
N ALA A 518 10.89 2.63 -31.21
CA ALA A 518 10.03 3.76 -31.54
C ALA A 518 9.04 3.41 -32.68
N ALA A 519 9.46 2.60 -33.66
CA ALA A 519 8.61 2.12 -34.74
C ALA A 519 7.54 1.14 -34.24
N THR A 520 7.90 0.20 -33.36
CA THR A 520 6.96 -0.75 -32.75
C THR A 520 5.91 -0.02 -31.91
N ALA A 521 6.34 0.97 -31.11
CA ALA A 521 5.43 1.82 -30.36
C ALA A 521 4.45 2.62 -31.26
N ALA A 522 4.87 2.93 -32.50
CA ALA A 522 4.04 3.58 -33.50
C ALA A 522 3.14 2.60 -34.30
N GLY A 523 3.27 1.29 -34.11
CA GLY A 523 2.44 0.26 -34.75
C GLY A 523 3.14 -0.63 -35.79
N ALA A 524 4.48 -0.63 -35.87
CA ALA A 524 5.21 -1.58 -36.68
C ALA A 524 5.13 -3.00 -36.07
N THR A 525 4.73 -3.98 -36.88
CA THR A 525 4.54 -5.39 -36.46
C THR A 525 5.57 -6.36 -37.04
N ARG A 526 6.57 -5.84 -37.77
CA ARG A 526 7.64 -6.61 -38.42
C ARG A 526 9.01 -6.03 -38.03
N GLY A 527 10.06 -6.86 -38.08
CA GLY A 527 11.43 -6.49 -37.75
C GLY A 527 12.04 -5.43 -38.68
N CYS A 528 13.26 -4.98 -38.39
CA CYS A 528 13.92 -3.86 -39.05
C CYS A 528 14.14 -3.93 -40.57
N SER A 529 13.85 -5.07 -41.19
CA SER A 529 14.00 -5.29 -42.62
C SER A 529 12.72 -5.01 -43.43
N ASP A 530 11.58 -4.77 -42.78
CA ASP A 530 10.28 -4.59 -43.44
C ASP A 530 9.37 -3.60 -42.67
N LEU A 531 9.68 -2.31 -42.79
CA LEU A 531 8.92 -1.25 -42.11
C LEU A 531 7.68 -0.83 -42.93
N PRO A 532 6.50 -0.65 -42.30
CA PRO A 532 5.34 -0.05 -42.96
C PRO A 532 5.65 1.37 -43.45
N ALA A 533 5.11 1.77 -44.60
CA ALA A 533 5.17 3.15 -45.08
C ALA A 533 4.17 4.05 -44.32
N ASP A 534 4.42 5.36 -44.31
CA ASP A 534 3.59 6.40 -43.70
C ASP A 534 3.46 6.32 -42.16
N LEU A 535 4.38 5.63 -41.49
CA LEU A 535 4.43 5.55 -40.03
C LEU A 535 5.11 6.80 -39.47
N SER A 536 4.40 7.57 -38.65
CA SER A 536 4.96 8.75 -37.97
C SER A 536 5.63 8.33 -36.66
N ILE A 537 6.95 8.35 -36.63
CA ILE A 537 7.78 7.86 -35.53
C ILE A 537 8.48 9.05 -34.86
N CYS A 538 8.42 9.15 -33.54
CA CYS A 538 9.32 10.05 -32.81
C CYS A 538 10.74 9.49 -32.86
N LEU A 539 11.68 10.23 -33.45
CA LEU A 539 13.06 9.78 -33.53
C LEU A 539 13.68 9.71 -32.12
N PRO A 540 14.47 8.67 -31.81
CA PRO A 540 15.28 8.65 -30.61
C PRO A 540 16.29 9.81 -30.58
N LEU A 541 16.88 10.05 -29.40
CA LEU A 541 18.01 10.97 -29.28
C LEU A 541 19.21 10.45 -30.08
N THR A 542 19.97 11.37 -30.66
CA THR A 542 21.11 11.03 -31.54
C THR A 542 22.30 10.52 -30.74
N CYS A 543 23.12 9.65 -31.35
CA CYS A 543 24.40 9.20 -30.85
C CYS A 543 25.39 9.09 -32.01
N GLU A 544 26.70 9.14 -31.74
CA GLU A 544 27.68 8.63 -32.70
C GLU A 544 27.40 7.14 -32.95
N THR A 545 27.27 6.76 -34.22
CA THR A 545 26.88 5.40 -34.63
C THR A 545 28.03 4.62 -35.23
N TYR A 546 28.05 3.30 -35.02
CA TYR A 546 28.91 2.35 -35.70
C TYR A 546 28.07 1.28 -36.41
N LEU A 547 28.40 0.97 -37.67
CA LEU A 547 27.76 -0.10 -38.42
C LEU A 547 28.56 -1.40 -38.23
N LEU A 548 27.94 -2.38 -37.57
CA LEU A 548 28.55 -3.69 -37.31
C LEU A 548 28.89 -4.42 -38.61
N LYS A 549 30.10 -4.97 -38.69
CA LYS A 549 30.47 -5.93 -39.74
C LYS A 549 30.11 -7.34 -39.28
N SER A 550 29.85 -8.23 -40.22
CA SER A 550 29.53 -9.65 -39.93
C SER A 550 30.60 -10.42 -39.16
N THR A 551 31.79 -9.86 -38.98
CA THR A 551 32.91 -10.45 -38.23
C THR A 551 33.15 -9.79 -36.88
N ASP A 552 32.42 -8.72 -36.55
CA ASP A 552 32.68 -7.93 -35.34
C ASP A 552 32.07 -8.62 -34.12
N ASP A 553 32.85 -8.97 -33.10
CA ASP A 553 32.33 -9.16 -31.74
C ASP A 553 32.30 -7.82 -30.98
N CYS A 554 31.76 -7.77 -29.76
CA CYS A 554 31.73 -6.51 -28.99
C CYS A 554 33.11 -5.92 -28.81
N PHE A 555 34.13 -6.76 -28.65
CA PHE A 555 35.51 -6.31 -28.45
C PHE A 555 36.07 -5.64 -29.70
N SER A 556 35.97 -6.27 -30.86
CA SER A 556 36.46 -5.75 -32.13
C SER A 556 35.63 -4.59 -32.66
N ALA A 557 34.32 -4.57 -32.40
CA ALA A 557 33.46 -3.41 -32.64
C ALA A 557 33.90 -2.23 -31.76
N SER A 558 34.06 -2.42 -30.45
CA SER A 558 34.50 -1.38 -29.51
C SER A 558 35.88 -0.82 -29.88
N ALA A 559 36.84 -1.70 -30.18
CA ALA A 559 38.19 -1.33 -30.59
C ALA A 559 38.21 -0.54 -31.91
N THR A 560 37.38 -0.93 -32.88
CA THR A 560 37.29 -0.23 -34.17
C THR A 560 36.56 1.11 -34.05
N ALA A 561 35.54 1.18 -33.19
CA ALA A 561 34.81 2.39 -32.88
C ALA A 561 35.58 3.35 -31.97
N GLY A 562 36.65 2.90 -31.32
CA GLY A 562 37.49 3.72 -30.44
C GLY A 562 36.90 3.94 -29.04
N ILE A 563 36.11 2.99 -28.56
CA ILE A 563 35.47 3.03 -27.23
C ILE A 563 35.89 1.83 -26.38
N GLU A 564 35.73 1.96 -25.05
CA GLU A 564 36.10 0.91 -24.10
C GLU A 564 35.17 -0.31 -24.20
N ASP A 565 33.86 -0.07 -24.24
CA ASP A 565 32.85 -1.12 -24.29
C ASP A 565 31.57 -0.62 -24.97
N ILE A 566 31.15 -1.29 -26.03
CA ILE A 566 29.96 -0.96 -26.82
C ILE A 566 28.65 -1.36 -26.12
N THR A 567 28.70 -2.26 -25.13
CA THR A 567 27.53 -2.66 -24.33
C THR A 567 27.02 -1.50 -23.47
N LEU A 568 27.91 -0.59 -23.04
CA LEU A 568 27.58 0.60 -22.25
C LEU A 568 26.56 1.52 -22.90
N TYR A 569 26.49 1.53 -24.24
CA TYR A 569 25.61 2.41 -25.02
C TYR A 569 24.44 1.67 -25.68
N ASN A 570 24.38 0.33 -25.54
CA ASN A 570 23.41 -0.52 -26.20
C ASN A 570 22.98 -1.64 -25.24
N SER A 571 22.05 -1.34 -24.34
CA SER A 571 21.61 -2.22 -23.24
C SER A 571 20.93 -3.52 -23.69
N TRP A 572 20.60 -3.65 -24.97
CA TRP A 572 20.06 -4.88 -25.53
C TRP A 572 21.15 -5.92 -25.81
N ILE A 573 22.42 -5.52 -25.87
CA ILE A 573 23.55 -6.43 -25.97
C ILE A 573 23.78 -7.03 -24.58
N ASP A 574 23.76 -8.35 -24.48
CA ASP A 574 23.97 -9.01 -23.19
C ASP A 574 25.44 -8.96 -22.72
N ASP A 575 25.65 -9.24 -21.44
CA ASP A 575 26.98 -9.27 -20.81
C ASP A 575 27.94 -10.30 -21.44
N GLY A 576 27.39 -11.30 -22.15
CA GLY A 576 28.16 -12.32 -22.87
C GLY A 576 28.54 -11.93 -24.30
N CYS A 577 27.91 -10.88 -24.85
CA CYS A 577 27.97 -10.44 -26.23
C CYS A 577 27.68 -11.54 -27.29
N ASP A 578 26.96 -12.60 -26.93
CA ASP A 578 26.65 -13.66 -27.90
C ASP A 578 25.44 -13.31 -28.79
N ASN A 579 24.60 -12.37 -28.35
CA ASN A 579 23.43 -11.90 -29.09
C ASN A 579 23.70 -10.80 -30.15
N LEU A 580 24.93 -10.28 -30.25
CA LEU A 580 25.28 -9.10 -31.07
C LEU A 580 24.84 -9.22 -32.54
N HIS A 581 25.08 -10.38 -33.17
CA HIS A 581 24.69 -10.62 -34.56
C HIS A 581 23.33 -11.28 -34.72
N GLU A 582 22.87 -12.00 -33.70
CA GLU A 582 21.56 -12.67 -33.74
C GLU A 582 20.42 -11.64 -33.78
N ALA A 583 20.64 -10.47 -33.15
CA ALA A 583 19.68 -9.38 -33.14
C ALA A 583 19.59 -8.55 -34.44
N ASN A 584 20.53 -8.72 -35.38
CA ASN A 584 20.59 -7.90 -36.59
C ASN A 584 19.32 -7.95 -37.44
N ALA A 585 18.66 -9.11 -37.53
CA ALA A 585 17.43 -9.26 -38.33
C ALA A 585 16.26 -8.44 -37.76
N THR A 586 16.26 -8.25 -36.44
CA THR A 586 15.19 -7.60 -35.67
C THR A 586 15.48 -6.14 -35.45
N LEU A 587 16.67 -5.82 -34.94
CA LEU A 587 17.06 -4.49 -34.46
C LEU A 587 17.95 -3.75 -35.43
N GLY A 588 18.38 -4.39 -36.52
CA GLY A 588 19.42 -3.83 -37.39
C GLY A 588 20.82 -3.92 -36.77
N SER A 589 21.78 -3.28 -37.44
CA SER A 589 23.22 -3.42 -37.22
C SER A 589 23.91 -2.08 -36.89
N VAL A 590 23.13 -1.02 -36.66
CA VAL A 590 23.64 0.32 -36.35
C VAL A 590 23.55 0.53 -34.85
N VAL A 591 24.71 0.54 -34.19
CA VAL A 591 24.84 0.63 -32.73
C VAL A 591 25.35 2.00 -32.31
N CYS A 592 24.98 2.45 -31.12
CA CYS A 592 25.56 3.66 -30.54
C CYS A 592 26.97 3.39 -30.00
N VAL A 593 27.88 4.34 -30.18
CA VAL A 593 29.24 4.33 -29.61
C VAL A 593 29.51 5.59 -28.77
N SER A 594 28.44 6.25 -28.35
CA SER A 594 28.45 7.39 -27.42
C SER A 594 27.10 7.47 -26.69
N PRO A 595 27.01 8.22 -25.58
CA PRO A 595 25.73 8.42 -24.89
C PRO A 595 24.67 9.05 -25.79
N LEU A 596 23.42 8.61 -25.65
CA LEU A 596 22.27 9.19 -26.32
C LEU A 596 22.12 10.67 -25.93
N GLY A 597 22.06 11.56 -26.93
CA GLY A 597 22.01 13.00 -26.74
C GLY A 597 23.38 13.67 -26.54
N GLY A 598 24.48 12.91 -26.59
CA GLY A 598 25.85 13.41 -26.45
C GLY A 598 26.38 13.46 -25.01
N THR A 599 27.50 14.14 -24.80
CA THR A 599 28.12 14.28 -23.46
C THR A 599 27.26 15.16 -22.56
N TYR A 600 27.13 14.74 -21.29
CA TYR A 600 26.36 15.48 -20.28
C TYR A 600 26.86 16.92 -20.15
N VAL A 601 25.97 17.89 -20.41
CA VAL A 601 26.19 19.31 -20.16
C VAL A 601 25.37 19.71 -18.94
N PRO A 602 25.99 20.16 -17.83
CA PRO A 602 25.24 20.64 -16.67
C PRO A 602 24.27 21.78 -17.06
N GLY A 603 22.98 21.59 -16.78
CA GLY A 603 21.94 22.60 -17.01
C GLY A 603 21.07 22.39 -18.26
N THR A 604 21.36 21.39 -19.10
CA THR A 604 20.39 20.89 -20.09
C THR A 604 19.56 19.77 -19.46
N ALA A 605 18.24 19.84 -19.57
CA ALA A 605 17.34 18.84 -19.01
C ALA A 605 17.49 17.49 -19.73
N THR A 606 18.37 16.63 -19.24
CA THR A 606 18.37 15.19 -19.54
C THR A 606 18.21 14.44 -18.22
N ASN A 607 17.03 14.56 -17.62
CA ASN A 607 16.63 13.81 -16.44
C ASN A 607 15.70 12.68 -16.89
N THR A 608 16.29 11.58 -17.36
CA THR A 608 15.62 10.29 -17.48
C THR A 608 16.58 9.22 -16.98
N SER A 609 16.79 9.16 -15.67
CA SER A 609 17.13 7.92 -15.00
C SER A 609 15.92 6.98 -15.14
N GLY A 610 15.96 6.18 -16.20
CA GLY A 610 14.94 5.20 -16.56
C GLY A 610 15.22 4.68 -17.95
N ILE A 611 16.13 3.71 -18.06
CA ILE A 611 16.25 2.88 -19.27
C ILE A 611 15.07 1.90 -19.26
N PRO A 612 14.35 1.70 -20.39
CA PRO A 612 13.49 0.55 -20.57
C PRO A 612 14.33 -0.72 -20.73
N GLY A 613 14.12 -1.74 -19.89
CA GLY A 613 14.74 -3.07 -20.04
C GLY A 613 15.81 -3.42 -19.00
N ASP A 614 15.45 -3.30 -17.73
CA ASP A 614 16.18 -3.75 -16.52
C ASP A 614 16.40 -5.27 -16.41
N GLY A 615 16.13 -6.05 -17.47
CA GLY A 615 16.16 -7.50 -17.41
C GLY A 615 15.08 -8.11 -16.51
N ALA A 616 14.19 -7.30 -15.94
CA ALA A 616 13.03 -7.80 -15.21
C ALA A 616 11.98 -8.25 -16.24
N ALA A 617 11.46 -9.46 -16.10
CA ALA A 617 10.24 -9.81 -16.81
C ALA A 617 9.13 -8.86 -16.37
N ASN A 618 8.29 -8.40 -17.31
CA ASN A 618 6.92 -8.08 -16.95
C ASN A 618 6.28 -9.37 -16.45
N TYR A 619 6.27 -9.59 -15.14
CA TYR A 619 5.55 -10.72 -14.58
C TYR A 619 4.06 -10.47 -14.71
N SER A 620 3.32 -11.49 -15.14
CA SER A 620 1.86 -11.44 -15.13
C SER A 620 1.35 -11.88 -13.78
N SER A 621 0.25 -11.33 -13.29
CA SER A 621 -0.41 -11.85 -12.08
C SER A 621 -1.29 -13.08 -12.34
N ILE A 622 -1.46 -13.49 -13.61
CA ILE A 622 -2.38 -14.56 -14.02
C ILE A 622 -1.77 -15.39 -15.17
N ALA A 623 -1.87 -16.72 -15.10
CA ALA A 623 -1.52 -17.62 -16.20
C ALA A 623 -2.59 -17.55 -17.28
N VAL A 624 -2.19 -17.48 -18.54
CA VAL A 624 -3.13 -17.54 -19.68
C VAL A 624 -2.76 -18.73 -20.55
N SER A 625 -3.71 -19.35 -21.23
CA SER A 625 -3.43 -20.48 -22.12
C SER A 625 -2.77 -20.00 -23.43
N PRO A 626 -1.96 -20.86 -24.11
CA PRO A 626 -1.36 -20.53 -25.39
C PRO A 626 -2.42 -20.19 -26.45
N PRO A 627 -2.21 -19.14 -27.27
CA PRO A 627 -3.18 -18.70 -28.27
C PRO A 627 -3.55 -19.79 -29.28
N GLY A 628 -4.87 -20.00 -29.48
CA GLY A 628 -5.42 -20.77 -30.60
C GLY A 628 -5.05 -22.26 -30.64
N GLY A 629 -4.78 -22.90 -29.50
CA GLY A 629 -4.38 -24.30 -29.45
C GLY A 629 -2.99 -24.56 -30.05
N ALA A 630 -2.16 -23.51 -30.16
CA ALA A 630 -0.79 -23.63 -30.65
C ALA A 630 -0.02 -24.65 -29.81
N THR A 631 0.77 -25.49 -30.48
CA THR A 631 1.53 -26.55 -29.81
C THR A 631 2.58 -25.91 -28.91
N VAL A 632 2.48 -26.09 -27.60
CA VAL A 632 3.47 -25.57 -26.65
C VAL A 632 4.83 -26.18 -26.92
N ALA A 633 5.85 -25.34 -27.05
CA ALA A 633 7.20 -25.81 -27.29
C ALA A 633 7.65 -26.71 -26.12
N PRO A 634 8.35 -27.84 -26.38
CA PRO A 634 8.62 -28.85 -25.35
C PRO A 634 9.25 -28.27 -24.08
N LYS A 635 8.69 -28.63 -22.92
CA LYS A 635 9.16 -28.21 -21.58
C LYS A 635 8.98 -26.72 -21.25
N THR A 636 8.33 -25.95 -22.11
CA THR A 636 7.98 -24.56 -21.82
C THR A 636 7.05 -24.48 -20.61
N THR A 637 7.29 -23.52 -19.72
CA THR A 637 6.45 -23.30 -18.54
C THR A 637 5.01 -22.98 -18.96
N THR A 638 4.05 -23.64 -18.30
CA THR A 638 2.61 -23.37 -18.49
C THR A 638 2.12 -22.24 -17.58
N GLU A 639 2.88 -21.91 -16.54
CA GLU A 639 2.69 -20.72 -15.69
C GLU A 639 3.17 -19.47 -16.42
N CYS A 640 2.51 -19.19 -17.53
CA CYS A 640 2.86 -18.13 -18.44
C CYS A 640 1.68 -17.18 -18.62
N GLY A 641 1.87 -15.90 -18.31
CA GLY A 641 0.84 -14.89 -18.51
C GLY A 641 0.86 -14.22 -19.89
N VAL A 642 1.90 -14.45 -20.69
CA VAL A 642 1.95 -14.01 -22.08
C VAL A 642 2.67 -15.04 -22.94
N TRP A 643 1.99 -15.53 -23.97
CA TRP A 643 2.56 -16.46 -24.95
C TRP A 643 2.86 -15.79 -26.27
N TYR A 644 3.86 -16.31 -26.96
CA TYR A 644 4.19 -15.96 -28.33
C TYR A 644 4.18 -17.20 -29.22
N VAL A 645 3.38 -17.18 -30.30
CA VAL A 645 3.33 -18.25 -31.30
C VAL A 645 4.28 -17.92 -32.43
N ALA A 646 5.35 -18.69 -32.54
CA ALA A 646 6.41 -18.46 -33.50
C ALA A 646 5.87 -18.49 -34.95
N GLN A 647 6.24 -17.48 -35.72
CA GLN A 647 5.98 -17.34 -37.15
C GLN A 647 7.18 -17.83 -37.95
N GLN A 648 7.00 -17.91 -39.27
CA GLN A 648 8.08 -18.27 -40.18
C GLN A 648 9.14 -17.17 -40.19
N ASP A 649 10.42 -17.56 -40.06
CA ASP A 649 11.61 -16.71 -40.00
C ASP A 649 11.83 -15.91 -38.69
N ASP A 650 11.09 -16.25 -37.63
CA ASP A 650 11.35 -15.70 -36.30
C ASP A 650 12.73 -16.06 -35.75
N THR A 651 13.38 -15.09 -35.13
CA THR A 651 14.64 -15.29 -34.41
C THR A 651 14.42 -15.12 -32.91
N CYS A 652 15.26 -15.75 -32.08
CA CYS A 652 15.19 -15.52 -30.64
C CYS A 652 15.31 -14.04 -30.30
N ALA A 653 16.16 -13.31 -31.01
CA ALA A 653 16.30 -11.88 -30.83
C ALA A 653 15.05 -11.08 -31.25
N PHE A 654 14.28 -11.53 -32.24
CA PHE A 654 12.96 -10.92 -32.52
C PHE A 654 12.03 -11.05 -31.32
N ILE A 655 11.95 -12.27 -30.80
CA ILE A 655 11.02 -12.66 -29.75
C ILE A 655 11.39 -11.97 -28.42
N THR A 656 12.65 -12.08 -27.99
CA THR A 656 13.12 -11.52 -26.72
C THR A 656 13.02 -10.00 -26.67
N MET A 657 13.32 -9.34 -27.78
CA MET A 657 13.27 -7.88 -27.88
C MET A 657 11.85 -7.33 -27.93
N THR A 658 10.94 -8.02 -28.64
CA THR A 658 9.53 -7.62 -28.72
C THR A 658 8.87 -7.59 -27.34
N TYR A 659 9.26 -8.52 -26.47
CA TYR A 659 8.70 -8.63 -25.12
C TYR A 659 9.64 -8.11 -24.04
N SER A 660 10.75 -7.46 -24.42
CA SER A 660 11.75 -6.89 -23.51
C SER A 660 12.21 -7.87 -22.42
N ILE A 661 12.51 -9.12 -22.82
CA ILE A 661 12.94 -10.20 -21.93
C ILE A 661 14.37 -10.65 -22.25
N GLY A 662 15.18 -10.91 -21.23
CA GLY A 662 16.54 -11.44 -21.43
C GLY A 662 16.54 -12.85 -22.05
N LEU A 663 17.52 -13.13 -22.92
CA LEU A 663 17.68 -14.44 -23.57
C LEU A 663 17.82 -15.58 -22.56
N SER A 664 18.51 -15.35 -21.45
CA SER A 664 18.67 -16.29 -20.35
C SER A 664 17.35 -16.66 -19.68
N LEU A 665 16.50 -15.68 -19.42
CA LEU A 665 15.18 -15.88 -18.81
C LEU A 665 14.20 -16.51 -19.80
N PHE A 666 14.22 -16.09 -21.06
CA PHE A 666 13.46 -16.70 -22.14
C PHE A 666 13.81 -18.19 -22.30
N ALA A 667 15.08 -18.56 -22.33
CA ALA A 667 15.52 -19.96 -22.40
C ALA A 667 15.20 -20.76 -21.11
N LYS A 668 15.21 -20.10 -19.94
CA LYS A 668 14.83 -20.72 -18.67
C LYS A 668 13.35 -21.10 -18.64
N MET A 669 12.49 -20.24 -19.17
CA MET A 669 11.05 -20.50 -19.29
C MET A 669 10.71 -21.41 -20.46
N ASN A 670 11.59 -21.51 -21.46
CA ASN A 670 11.42 -22.29 -22.68
C ASN A 670 12.61 -23.24 -22.91
N PRO A 671 12.77 -24.31 -22.10
CA PRO A 671 13.96 -25.17 -22.11
C PRO A 671 14.20 -25.96 -23.42
N SER A 672 13.27 -25.95 -24.38
CA SER A 672 13.52 -26.44 -25.74
C SER A 672 14.40 -25.51 -26.57
N VAL A 673 14.64 -24.28 -26.11
CA VAL A 673 15.44 -23.26 -26.80
C VAL A 673 16.91 -23.41 -26.38
N ASP A 674 17.79 -23.74 -27.32
CA ASP A 674 19.23 -23.86 -27.05
C ASP A 674 19.92 -22.47 -27.05
N ALA A 675 19.98 -21.83 -25.89
CA ALA A 675 20.73 -20.58 -25.71
C ALA A 675 22.21 -20.77 -25.35
N LYS A 676 22.80 -21.98 -25.56
CA LYS A 676 24.19 -22.27 -25.14
C LYS A 676 25.19 -22.28 -26.29
N THR A 677 24.72 -22.26 -27.52
CA THR A 677 25.56 -22.30 -28.72
C THR A 677 25.18 -21.18 -29.68
N SER A 678 26.19 -20.54 -30.29
CA SER A 678 25.97 -19.44 -31.24
C SER A 678 25.12 -19.91 -32.42
N GLY A 679 23.99 -19.25 -32.65
CA GLY A 679 22.97 -19.60 -33.64
C GLY A 679 22.01 -20.74 -33.22
N GLY A 680 22.26 -21.40 -32.09
CA GLY A 680 21.45 -22.50 -31.56
C GLY A 680 20.06 -22.05 -31.13
N CYS A 681 19.93 -20.82 -30.63
CA CYS A 681 18.67 -20.32 -30.10
C CYS A 681 17.64 -20.16 -31.21
N SER A 682 17.96 -19.35 -32.22
CA SER A 682 17.06 -19.11 -33.35
C SER A 682 16.78 -20.38 -34.15
N ALA A 683 17.73 -21.31 -34.22
CA ALA A 683 17.52 -22.63 -34.81
C ALA A 683 16.56 -23.53 -34.01
N SER A 684 16.32 -23.22 -32.72
CA SER A 684 15.40 -23.93 -31.84
C SER A 684 13.96 -23.40 -31.90
N ILE A 685 13.72 -22.30 -32.62
CA ILE A 685 12.39 -21.72 -32.82
C ILE A 685 11.69 -22.47 -33.95
N VAL A 686 10.56 -23.09 -33.61
CA VAL A 686 9.76 -23.89 -34.55
C VAL A 686 8.49 -23.11 -34.88
N PRO A 687 8.27 -22.70 -36.14
CA PRO A 687 7.04 -22.02 -36.54
C PRO A 687 5.80 -22.82 -36.15
N GLY A 688 4.81 -22.14 -35.57
CA GLY A 688 3.58 -22.72 -35.05
C GLY A 688 3.67 -23.20 -33.59
N TYR A 689 4.85 -23.19 -32.97
CA TYR A 689 4.99 -23.50 -31.55
C TYR A 689 4.80 -22.26 -30.66
N ALA A 690 4.21 -22.45 -29.49
CA ALA A 690 4.02 -21.42 -28.49
C ALA A 690 5.17 -21.43 -27.46
N TYR A 691 5.74 -20.25 -27.23
CA TYR A 691 6.81 -19.99 -26.27
C TYR A 691 6.33 -18.99 -25.21
N CYS A 692 6.75 -19.18 -23.96
CA CYS A 692 6.41 -18.31 -22.86
C CYS A 692 7.24 -17.02 -22.87
N MET A 693 6.59 -15.86 -22.76
CA MET A 693 7.20 -14.54 -22.78
C MET A 693 7.11 -13.78 -21.46
N SER A 694 6.16 -14.16 -20.60
CA SER A 694 5.95 -13.54 -19.29
C SER A 694 5.56 -14.63 -18.32
N PRO A 695 6.39 -14.96 -17.32
CA PRO A 695 5.98 -15.91 -16.29
C PRO A 695 4.97 -15.25 -15.36
N VAL A 696 4.14 -16.07 -14.73
CA VAL A 696 3.23 -15.59 -13.70
C VAL A 696 4.00 -15.33 -12.41
N PHE A 697 3.89 -14.12 -11.86
CA PHE A 697 4.27 -13.83 -10.48
C PHE A 697 3.26 -14.51 -9.56
N ASN A 698 3.70 -15.61 -8.97
CA ASN A 698 2.94 -16.32 -7.97
C ASN A 698 3.62 -16.10 -6.60
N PRO A 699 3.08 -15.22 -5.74
CA PRO A 699 3.58 -15.04 -4.37
C PRO A 699 3.34 -16.28 -3.48
N ASP A 700 2.47 -17.20 -3.93
CA ASP A 700 2.20 -18.51 -3.34
C ASP A 700 2.86 -19.68 -4.10
N ALA A 701 3.79 -19.41 -5.05
CA ALA A 701 4.66 -20.45 -5.60
C ALA A 701 5.76 -20.85 -4.60
N GLY A 702 5.38 -21.03 -3.34
CA GLY A 702 6.08 -21.91 -2.43
C GLY A 702 5.80 -23.38 -2.78
N SER A 703 6.11 -23.82 -4.01
CA SER A 703 6.31 -25.25 -4.28
C SER A 703 7.12 -25.54 -5.55
N SER A 704 8.18 -24.77 -5.80
CA SER A 704 9.39 -25.40 -6.31
C SER A 704 10.50 -25.08 -5.33
N ASP A 705 11.18 -26.12 -4.84
CA ASP A 705 12.36 -26.07 -3.97
C ASP A 705 13.41 -25.09 -4.49
N ALA A 706 13.22 -23.79 -4.27
CA ALA A 706 14.30 -22.84 -4.29
C ALA A 706 14.97 -23.01 -2.93
N SER A 707 15.81 -24.04 -2.83
CA SER A 707 16.58 -24.31 -1.63
C SER A 707 17.57 -23.16 -1.45
N TYR A 708 17.24 -22.23 -0.56
CA TYR A 708 18.24 -21.34 0.02
C TYR A 708 18.93 -22.08 1.16
N THR A 709 20.20 -21.79 1.38
CA THR A 709 20.94 -22.28 2.55
C THR A 709 21.44 -21.10 3.34
N THR A 710 21.07 -21.03 4.61
CA THR A 710 21.54 -19.95 5.49
C THR A 710 22.88 -20.34 6.10
N ASN A 711 23.95 -19.63 5.73
CA ASN A 711 25.24 -19.75 6.40
C ASN A 711 25.49 -18.52 7.26
N SER A 712 25.55 -18.73 8.58
CA SER A 712 25.80 -17.65 9.53
C SER A 712 27.24 -17.16 9.43
N HIS A 713 27.41 -15.84 9.35
CA HIS A 713 28.69 -15.14 9.42
C HIS A 713 28.86 -14.38 10.73
N GLY A 714 28.08 -14.74 11.76
CA GLY A 714 28.18 -14.17 13.09
C GLY A 714 27.56 -12.77 13.20
N CYS A 715 27.95 -12.07 14.26
CA CYS A 715 27.41 -10.76 14.62
C CYS A 715 28.18 -9.61 13.96
N TRP A 716 27.48 -8.60 13.46
CA TRP A 716 28.07 -7.46 12.76
C TRP A 716 27.50 -6.15 13.26
N SER A 717 28.31 -5.10 13.20
CA SER A 717 27.87 -3.74 13.53
C SER A 717 28.52 -2.75 12.57
N ASN A 718 27.80 -1.70 12.21
CA ASN A 718 28.38 -0.61 11.44
C ASN A 718 28.90 0.46 12.40
N LEU A 719 30.19 0.80 12.32
CA LEU A 719 30.80 1.82 13.17
C LEU A 719 30.33 3.25 12.83
N ASP A 720 29.73 3.43 11.66
CA ASP A 720 29.05 4.65 11.28
C ASP A 720 27.56 4.54 11.62
N ASN A 721 27.13 5.25 12.67
CA ASN A 721 25.74 5.26 13.13
C ASN A 721 24.73 5.83 12.11
N SER A 722 25.20 6.42 11.00
CA SER A 722 24.35 6.91 9.92
C SER A 722 24.10 5.87 8.81
N SER A 723 24.78 4.72 8.85
CA SER A 723 24.68 3.64 7.87
C SER A 723 24.31 2.30 8.53
N GLN A 724 23.77 1.38 7.75
CA GLN A 724 23.44 0.01 8.18
C GLN A 724 24.45 -0.99 7.65
N VAL A 725 24.53 -2.19 8.22
CA VAL A 725 25.45 -3.26 7.77
C VAL A 725 25.08 -3.77 6.37
N LEU A 726 23.78 -3.82 6.06
CA LEU A 726 23.23 -4.10 4.72
C LEU A 726 22.41 -2.88 4.27
N LEU A 727 22.43 -2.58 2.97
CA LEU A 727 21.81 -1.36 2.41
C LEU A 727 20.53 -1.63 1.60
N GLY A 728 20.02 -2.86 1.59
CA GLY A 728 18.78 -3.22 0.93
C GLY A 728 17.54 -2.92 1.79
N PRO A 729 16.37 -3.47 1.39
CA PRO A 729 15.11 -3.30 2.09
C PRO A 729 15.19 -3.71 3.57
N LEU A 730 14.44 -2.96 4.40
CA LEU A 730 14.28 -3.21 5.82
C LEU A 730 12.80 -3.21 6.18
N TRP A 731 12.39 -4.14 7.04
CA TRP A 731 11.07 -4.16 7.65
C TRP A 731 11.12 -4.70 9.08
N THR A 732 10.14 -4.28 9.87
CA THR A 732 9.98 -4.66 11.29
C THR A 732 8.64 -5.34 11.49
N ASP A 733 8.64 -6.47 12.18
CA ASP A 733 7.47 -7.26 12.53
C ASP A 733 7.56 -7.69 14.01
N GLU A 734 6.73 -7.09 14.86
CA GLU A 734 6.73 -7.32 16.31
C GLU A 734 6.13 -8.70 16.64
N GLY A 735 6.98 -9.73 16.67
CA GLY A 735 6.66 -11.06 17.22
C GLY A 735 6.61 -12.22 16.23
N SER A 736 6.69 -11.95 14.91
CA SER A 736 6.73 -12.99 13.86
C SER A 736 8.01 -13.03 13.04
N MET A 737 8.97 -12.12 13.27
CA MET A 737 10.23 -12.13 12.52
C MET A 737 11.10 -13.34 12.87
N THR A 738 11.31 -14.24 11.91
CA THR A 738 12.20 -15.41 12.03
C THR A 738 13.34 -15.35 11.02
N LEU A 739 14.41 -16.11 11.25
CA LEU A 739 15.50 -16.25 10.27
C LEU A 739 14.97 -16.80 8.96
N ASP A 740 14.08 -17.79 9.00
CA ASP A 740 13.52 -18.40 7.79
C ASP A 740 12.68 -17.39 7.01
N ALA A 741 11.80 -16.63 7.66
CA ALA A 741 11.02 -15.59 7.00
C ALA A 741 11.90 -14.49 6.38
N CYS A 742 12.93 -14.04 7.11
CA CYS A 742 13.86 -13.03 6.65
C CYS A 742 14.71 -13.53 5.47
N ALA A 743 15.30 -14.71 5.60
CA ALA A 743 16.14 -15.35 4.58
C ALA A 743 15.35 -15.68 3.30
N GLN A 744 14.15 -16.24 3.45
CA GLN A 744 13.28 -16.57 2.34
C GLN A 744 12.87 -15.31 1.56
N THR A 745 12.46 -14.26 2.26
CA THR A 745 12.06 -13.00 1.62
C THR A 745 13.24 -12.35 0.90
N CYS A 746 14.38 -12.20 1.57
CA CYS A 746 15.58 -11.62 0.93
C CYS A 746 16.01 -12.44 -0.30
N PHE A 747 15.96 -13.77 -0.22
CA PHE A 747 16.33 -14.64 -1.33
C PHE A 747 15.34 -14.54 -2.50
N MET A 748 14.04 -14.48 -2.20
CA MET A 748 12.98 -14.31 -3.21
C MET A 748 13.07 -12.95 -3.90
N ASP A 749 13.47 -11.91 -3.18
CA ASP A 749 13.70 -10.56 -3.71
C ASP A 749 15.05 -10.43 -4.45
N GLY A 750 15.80 -11.53 -4.58
CA GLY A 750 17.03 -11.61 -5.37
C GLY A 750 18.30 -11.19 -4.63
N TYR A 751 18.23 -10.97 -3.32
CA TYR A 751 19.41 -10.63 -2.50
C TYR A 751 20.22 -11.86 -2.13
N SER A 752 21.52 -11.67 -1.98
CA SER A 752 22.47 -12.73 -1.60
C SER A 752 22.75 -12.80 -0.09
N LEU A 753 22.41 -11.75 0.66
CA LEU A 753 22.60 -11.63 2.12
C LEU A 753 21.29 -11.29 2.84
N ALA A 754 21.12 -11.85 4.04
CA ALA A 754 20.06 -11.49 4.97
C ALA A 754 20.63 -11.16 6.35
N GLY A 755 19.98 -10.27 7.06
CA GLY A 755 20.41 -9.77 8.36
C GLY A 755 19.25 -9.67 9.34
N LEU A 756 19.40 -10.27 10.51
CA LEU A 756 18.45 -10.13 11.62
C LEU A 756 18.97 -9.18 12.68
N LYS A 757 18.23 -8.11 12.92
CA LYS A 757 18.52 -7.09 13.91
C LYS A 757 17.50 -7.19 15.04
N GLY A 758 17.98 -7.50 16.26
CA GLY A 758 17.08 -7.79 17.37
C GLY A 758 16.21 -9.03 17.13
N SER A 759 14.97 -9.01 17.62
CA SER A 759 13.98 -10.10 17.44
C SER A 759 12.83 -9.72 16.51
N ASP A 760 12.90 -8.60 15.81
CA ASP A 760 11.78 -8.02 15.06
C ASP A 760 12.15 -7.43 13.69
N THR A 761 13.43 -7.18 13.39
CA THR A 761 13.80 -6.40 12.20
C THR A 761 14.67 -7.23 11.23
N CYS A 762 14.26 -7.32 9.97
CA CYS A 762 15.00 -7.95 8.88
C CYS A 762 15.59 -6.91 7.92
N LEU A 763 16.81 -7.17 7.46
CA LEU A 763 17.54 -6.36 6.46
C LEU A 763 18.04 -7.28 5.34
N CYS A 764 17.86 -6.89 4.09
CA CYS A 764 18.45 -7.58 2.93
C CYS A 764 19.61 -6.79 2.30
N GLY A 765 20.43 -7.45 1.48
CA GLY A 765 21.43 -6.77 0.66
C GLY A 765 22.35 -7.74 -0.08
N ASP A 766 23.24 -7.20 -0.93
CA ASP A 766 24.19 -8.02 -1.69
C ASP A 766 25.64 -7.89 -1.23
N GLN A 767 25.93 -6.81 -0.50
CA GLN A 767 27.26 -6.52 0.02
C GLN A 767 27.17 -5.99 1.44
N VAL A 768 28.16 -6.35 2.25
CA VAL A 768 28.37 -5.73 3.56
C VAL A 768 28.90 -4.31 3.35
N SER A 769 28.23 -3.32 3.93
CA SER A 769 28.58 -1.91 3.74
C SER A 769 29.93 -1.54 4.37
N ILE A 770 30.52 -0.45 3.89
CA ILE A 770 31.74 0.12 4.46
C ILE A 770 31.55 0.45 5.95
N ASN A 771 32.63 0.40 6.74
CA ASN A 771 32.64 0.60 8.20
C ASN A 771 32.00 -0.52 9.02
N SER A 772 31.53 -1.59 8.38
CA SER A 772 31.00 -2.76 9.08
C SER A 772 32.12 -3.62 9.67
N VAL A 773 31.89 -4.10 10.88
CA VAL A 773 32.86 -4.87 11.66
C VAL A 773 32.20 -6.12 12.22
N GLN A 774 32.92 -7.24 12.16
CA GLN A 774 32.48 -8.47 12.80
C GLN A 774 32.74 -8.38 14.31
N LEU A 775 31.70 -8.60 15.09
CA LEU A 775 31.72 -8.65 16.55
C LEU A 775 31.82 -10.10 17.05
N SER A 776 32.01 -10.27 18.36
CA SER A 776 31.84 -11.59 18.99
C SER A 776 30.38 -12.04 18.91
N ASP A 777 30.13 -13.32 18.66
CA ASP A 777 28.78 -13.89 18.56
C ASP A 777 27.88 -13.59 19.79
N SER A 778 28.48 -13.40 20.98
CA SER A 778 27.77 -13.03 22.20
C SER A 778 27.23 -11.60 22.25
N ALA A 779 27.47 -10.76 21.22
CA ALA A 779 26.99 -9.38 21.15
C ALA A 779 25.56 -9.24 20.58
N CYS A 780 25.14 -10.16 19.72
CA CYS A 780 23.82 -10.12 19.07
C CYS A 780 22.60 -10.62 19.91
N PRO A 781 22.73 -11.45 20.97
CA PRO A 781 21.56 -11.84 21.76
C PRO A 781 21.20 -10.78 22.82
N ALA A 782 20.11 -10.05 22.56
CA ALA A 782 19.13 -9.59 23.56
C ALA A 782 19.19 -8.18 24.20
N SER A 783 19.83 -7.12 23.66
CA SER A 783 19.50 -5.75 24.14
C SER A 783 19.95 -4.52 23.33
N GLN A 784 20.65 -4.66 22.19
CA GLN A 784 21.24 -3.47 21.51
C GLN A 784 20.65 -3.22 20.12
N ILE A 785 20.17 -2.00 19.90
CA ILE A 785 19.44 -1.53 18.69
C ILE A 785 20.38 -1.32 17.48
N GLN A 786 21.64 -1.79 17.48
CA GLN A 786 22.61 -1.49 16.42
C GLN A 786 23.24 -2.72 15.74
N ASP A 787 23.20 -3.90 16.36
CA ASP A 787 23.94 -5.06 15.87
C ASP A 787 23.07 -6.03 15.06
N LEU A 788 23.67 -6.68 14.05
CA LEU A 788 23.03 -7.49 13.02
C LEU A 788 23.63 -8.91 12.97
N SER A 789 22.82 -9.94 13.11
CA SER A 789 23.21 -11.32 12.78
C SER A 789 23.16 -11.51 11.27
N LEU A 790 24.31 -11.75 10.62
CA LEU A 790 24.44 -11.77 9.16
C LEU A 790 24.50 -13.20 8.59
N TYR A 791 23.80 -13.43 7.48
CA TYR A 791 23.69 -14.72 6.80
C TYR A 791 23.88 -14.57 5.29
N THR A 792 24.60 -15.51 4.65
CA THR A 792 24.50 -15.71 3.20
C THR A 792 23.37 -16.70 2.90
N LEU A 793 22.72 -16.55 1.74
CA LEU A 793 21.52 -17.31 1.36
C LEU A 793 21.81 -18.50 0.42
N SER A 794 23.08 -18.78 0.17
CA SER A 794 23.55 -19.96 -0.57
C SER A 794 24.94 -20.40 -0.10
N ASP A 795 25.22 -21.70 -0.19
CA ASP A 795 26.50 -22.35 0.18
C ASP A 795 27.67 -21.88 -0.69
N ASP A 796 27.38 -21.49 -1.93
CA ASP A 796 28.39 -21.00 -2.88
C ASP A 796 28.59 -19.48 -2.79
N THR A 797 27.75 -18.79 -2.01
CA THR A 797 27.81 -17.32 -1.87
C THR A 797 28.90 -16.94 -0.88
N LYS A 798 29.90 -16.21 -1.37
CA LYS A 798 30.92 -15.58 -0.53
C LYS A 798 30.43 -14.20 -0.09
N LEU A 799 30.77 -13.82 1.15
CA LEU A 799 30.59 -12.44 1.59
C LEU A 799 31.34 -11.49 0.65
N THR A 800 30.60 -10.53 0.11
CA THR A 800 31.17 -9.41 -0.62
C THR A 800 31.02 -8.14 0.21
N PHE A 801 31.92 -7.18 -0.03
CA PHE A 801 32.06 -6.00 0.80
C PHE A 801 32.14 -4.76 -0.08
N GLN A 802 31.55 -3.67 0.38
CA GLN A 802 31.84 -2.35 -0.13
C GLN A 802 33.22 -1.88 0.36
N PHE A 803 33.98 -1.27 -0.52
CA PHE A 803 35.28 -0.67 -0.23
C PHE A 803 35.48 0.57 -1.09
N VAL A 804 36.38 1.44 -0.63
CA VAL A 804 36.76 2.68 -1.33
C VAL A 804 38.20 2.59 -1.83
N ASP A 805 38.44 3.25 -2.95
CA ASP A 805 39.79 3.45 -3.49
C ASP A 805 40.53 4.51 -2.66
N MET A 806 41.67 4.13 -2.07
CA MET A 806 42.55 5.03 -1.31
C MET A 806 43.66 5.65 -2.17
N GLY A 807 43.85 5.16 -3.38
CA GLY A 807 44.82 5.65 -4.36
C GLY A 807 46.07 4.76 -4.51
N CYS A 808 46.98 5.25 -5.35
CA CYS A 808 48.26 4.60 -5.67
C CYS A 808 49.39 5.10 -4.77
N PHE A 809 50.26 4.21 -4.28
CA PHE A 809 51.36 4.57 -3.37
C PHE A 809 52.68 3.89 -3.73
N ALA A 810 53.81 4.54 -3.44
CA ALA A 810 55.15 4.04 -3.74
C ALA A 810 55.59 2.92 -2.77
N ASN A 811 55.96 1.73 -3.28
CA ASN A 811 56.43 0.53 -2.54
C ASN A 811 55.34 -0.50 -2.15
N SER A 812 55.68 -1.79 -2.31
CA SER A 812 54.85 -2.98 -2.06
C SER A 812 54.63 -3.36 -0.58
N THR A 813 55.27 -2.66 0.36
CA THR A 813 55.19 -2.93 1.81
C THR A 813 54.27 -1.96 2.57
N LEU A 814 53.54 -1.08 1.88
CA LEU A 814 52.80 0.02 2.51
C LEU A 814 51.44 -0.34 3.11
N VAL A 815 50.90 -1.53 2.83
CA VAL A 815 49.77 -2.06 3.60
C VAL A 815 50.34 -2.53 4.94
N ALA A 816 50.12 -1.74 6.00
CA ALA A 816 50.69 -1.91 7.32
C ALA A 816 50.02 -3.06 8.10
N GLY A 817 50.76 -3.67 9.03
CA GLY A 817 50.32 -4.81 9.82
C GLY A 817 50.76 -6.16 9.25
N SER A 818 50.77 -7.20 10.09
CA SER A 818 51.18 -8.57 9.74
C SER A 818 50.05 -9.36 9.06
N GLY A 819 49.48 -8.82 7.98
CA GLY A 819 48.44 -9.49 7.20
C GLY A 819 49.01 -10.48 6.16
N PRO A 820 48.21 -11.45 5.72
CA PRO A 820 48.61 -12.40 4.69
C PRO A 820 48.80 -11.71 3.34
N SER A 821 49.68 -12.28 2.51
CA SER A 821 49.89 -11.87 1.12
C SER A 821 49.88 -13.08 0.22
N ALA A 822 49.26 -12.97 -0.95
CA ALA A 822 49.18 -14.02 -1.95
C ALA A 822 49.55 -13.48 -3.33
N ALA A 823 50.33 -14.25 -4.10
CA ALA A 823 50.58 -13.98 -5.51
C ALA A 823 49.76 -14.97 -6.34
N TRP A 824 48.88 -14.45 -7.19
CA TRP A 824 48.00 -15.20 -8.06
C TRP A 824 48.35 -14.93 -9.53
N ALA A 825 48.89 -15.94 -10.19
CA ALA A 825 49.39 -15.81 -11.56
C ALA A 825 48.30 -15.54 -12.61
N THR A 826 47.02 -15.87 -12.34
CA THR A 826 45.94 -15.82 -13.34
C THR A 826 44.59 -15.34 -12.80
N ASN A 827 44.49 -15.00 -11.51
CA ASN A 827 43.19 -14.69 -10.90
C ASN A 827 43.27 -13.52 -9.90
N ASN A 828 44.28 -12.66 -10.00
CA ASN A 828 44.31 -11.47 -9.17
C ASN A 828 43.36 -10.43 -9.76
N THR A 829 42.43 -9.96 -8.95
CA THR A 829 41.53 -8.83 -9.21
C THR A 829 41.36 -8.06 -7.91
N VAL A 830 40.92 -6.81 -7.97
CA VAL A 830 40.65 -6.04 -6.75
C VAL A 830 39.58 -6.73 -5.90
N SER A 831 38.52 -7.25 -6.52
CA SER A 831 37.45 -7.98 -5.81
C SER A 831 37.95 -9.28 -5.16
N ASN A 832 38.78 -10.07 -5.86
CA ASN A 832 39.36 -11.28 -5.28
C ASN A 832 40.30 -10.95 -4.12
N CYS A 833 41.03 -9.85 -4.23
CA CYS A 833 41.89 -9.38 -3.15
C CYS A 833 41.06 -8.88 -1.95
N ALA A 834 39.96 -8.17 -2.20
CA ALA A 834 39.01 -7.77 -1.17
C ALA A 834 38.46 -9.00 -0.42
N SER A 835 37.97 -10.01 -1.14
CA SER A 835 37.45 -11.25 -0.56
C SER A 835 38.50 -12.08 0.19
N PHE A 836 39.79 -11.93 -0.14
CA PHE A 836 40.87 -12.60 0.57
C PHE A 836 41.24 -11.89 1.88
N CYS A 837 41.08 -10.57 1.93
CA CYS A 837 41.50 -9.77 3.08
C CYS A 837 40.36 -9.50 4.07
N LEU A 838 39.13 -9.31 3.59
CA LEU A 838 38.00 -8.92 4.41
C LEU A 838 37.27 -10.13 5.02
N PRO A 839 36.71 -9.98 6.23
CA PRO A 839 36.72 -8.79 7.09
C PRO A 839 37.96 -8.66 8.00
N ALA A 840 38.83 -9.67 8.04
CA ALA A 840 39.92 -9.76 9.01
C ALA A 840 40.94 -8.60 8.90
N TYR A 841 41.13 -8.05 7.71
CA TYR A 841 42.07 -6.99 7.40
C TYR A 841 41.37 -5.88 6.61
N PRO A 842 41.02 -4.75 7.25
CA PRO A 842 40.19 -3.71 6.65
C PRO A 842 40.86 -2.93 5.51
N TYR A 843 42.15 -3.17 5.27
CA TYR A 843 42.92 -2.58 4.17
C TYR A 843 43.52 -3.70 3.33
N PHE A 844 43.51 -3.50 2.02
CA PHE A 844 44.17 -4.41 1.09
C PHE A 844 44.78 -3.64 -0.08
N GLY A 845 45.81 -4.22 -0.66
CA GLY A 845 46.54 -3.64 -1.76
C GLY A 845 46.80 -4.65 -2.85
N VAL A 846 46.66 -4.20 -4.10
CA VAL A 846 47.03 -4.97 -5.29
C VAL A 846 48.32 -4.40 -5.87
N ILE A 847 49.24 -5.30 -6.24
CA ILE A 847 50.64 -4.99 -6.53
C ILE A 847 51.05 -5.76 -7.79
N ASN A 848 51.70 -5.06 -8.72
CA ASN A 848 52.33 -5.64 -9.91
C ASN A 848 51.43 -6.59 -10.73
N GLY A 849 50.12 -6.35 -10.76
CA GLY A 849 49.16 -7.16 -11.51
C GLY A 849 48.78 -8.47 -10.84
N ASP A 850 49.68 -9.12 -10.10
CA ASP A 850 49.54 -10.51 -9.66
C ASP A 850 49.45 -10.69 -8.13
N THR A 851 49.79 -9.68 -7.35
CA THR A 851 49.96 -9.84 -5.91
C THR A 851 48.86 -9.09 -5.15
N CYS A 852 48.24 -9.78 -4.20
CA CYS A 852 47.30 -9.26 -3.22
C CYS A 852 47.94 -9.25 -1.83
N ARG A 853 47.79 -8.15 -1.10
CA ARG A 853 48.33 -7.99 0.26
C ARG A 853 47.28 -7.41 1.19
N CYS A 854 47.07 -8.05 2.33
CA CYS A 854 46.17 -7.60 3.37
C CYS A 854 46.90 -6.85 4.49
N GLY A 855 46.20 -5.97 5.19
CA GLY A 855 46.69 -5.39 6.43
C GLY A 855 45.67 -4.58 7.19
N THR A 856 46.14 -3.95 8.26
CA THR A 856 45.33 -3.25 9.26
C THR A 856 45.37 -1.74 9.12
N GLY A 857 46.12 -1.22 8.16
CA GLY A 857 46.25 0.21 7.90
C GLY A 857 47.15 0.50 6.71
N VAL A 858 47.37 1.79 6.46
CA VAL A 858 48.38 2.28 5.50
C VAL A 858 49.55 2.84 6.30
N ASP A 859 50.79 2.54 5.89
CA ASP A 859 51.99 3.06 6.55
C ASP A 859 51.97 4.61 6.57
N ALA A 860 52.26 5.21 7.72
CA ALA A 860 52.28 6.66 7.88
C ALA A 860 53.33 7.37 7.01
N ALA A 861 54.34 6.65 6.51
CA ALA A 861 55.33 7.16 5.56
C ALA A 861 54.94 6.99 4.08
N ALA A 862 53.74 6.45 3.79
CA ALA A 862 53.26 6.25 2.43
C ALA A 862 53.10 7.58 1.68
N THR A 863 53.72 7.69 0.51
CA THR A 863 53.59 8.85 -0.38
C THR A 863 52.66 8.49 -1.53
N ALA A 864 51.58 9.26 -1.70
CA ALA A 864 50.64 9.10 -2.80
C ALA A 864 51.32 9.39 -4.15
N LEU A 865 50.99 8.59 -5.15
CA LEU A 865 51.45 8.69 -6.52
C LEU A 865 50.26 8.95 -7.45
N ASP A 866 50.57 9.43 -8.66
CA ASP A 866 49.60 9.52 -9.74
C ASP A 866 49.17 8.11 -10.16
N THR A 867 47.87 7.81 -10.07
CA THR A 867 47.31 6.47 -10.28
C THR A 867 47.53 5.98 -11.72
N ASP A 868 47.26 6.83 -12.71
CA ASP A 868 47.35 6.45 -14.12
C ASP A 868 48.80 6.25 -14.59
N ALA A 869 49.74 7.00 -14.02
CA ALA A 869 51.15 6.86 -14.32
C ALA A 869 51.82 5.68 -13.60
N ASN A 870 51.38 5.35 -12.38
CA ASN A 870 52.14 4.45 -11.50
C ASN A 870 51.41 3.16 -11.12
N CYS A 871 50.08 3.12 -11.11
CA CYS A 871 49.27 1.93 -10.84
C CYS A 871 48.52 1.49 -12.10
N ASN A 872 49.29 1.26 -13.17
CA ASN A 872 48.83 0.96 -14.53
C ASN A 872 49.16 -0.47 -14.99
N VAL A 873 49.55 -1.35 -14.07
CA VAL A 873 49.80 -2.76 -14.40
C VAL A 873 48.49 -3.50 -14.32
N VAL A 874 48.11 -4.16 -15.41
CA VAL A 874 46.87 -4.91 -15.54
C VAL A 874 46.85 -6.11 -14.57
N CYS A 875 45.69 -6.34 -13.96
CA CYS A 875 45.39 -7.48 -13.12
C CYS A 875 45.51 -8.81 -13.89
N THR A 876 46.20 -9.80 -13.32
CA THR A 876 46.33 -11.14 -13.97
C THR A 876 45.01 -11.89 -14.11
N GLY A 877 44.02 -11.56 -13.28
CA GLY A 877 42.67 -12.14 -13.33
C GLY A 877 41.66 -11.35 -14.15
N ARG A 878 41.99 -10.13 -14.60
CA ARG A 878 41.06 -9.28 -15.34
C ARG A 878 41.78 -8.22 -16.17
N ALA A 879 41.75 -8.38 -17.49
CA ALA A 879 42.56 -7.58 -18.41
C ALA A 879 42.17 -6.09 -18.51
N ASN A 880 40.94 -5.73 -18.12
CA ASN A 880 40.42 -4.36 -18.11
C ASN A 880 40.44 -3.71 -16.72
N MET A 881 41.28 -4.20 -15.80
CA MET A 881 41.43 -3.65 -14.46
C MET A 881 42.91 -3.51 -14.14
N ASN A 882 43.31 -2.41 -13.51
CA ASN A 882 44.68 -2.23 -13.03
C ASN A 882 44.83 -2.72 -11.58
N CYS A 883 45.92 -3.43 -11.31
CA CYS A 883 46.26 -4.01 -10.02
C CYS A 883 47.64 -3.52 -9.57
N GLY A 884 47.73 -2.22 -9.28
CA GLY A 884 48.98 -1.59 -8.82
C GLY A 884 49.98 -1.37 -9.95
N GLY A 885 51.25 -1.23 -9.57
CA GLY A 885 52.36 -0.94 -10.47
C GLY A 885 53.56 -1.85 -10.25
N SER A 886 54.53 -1.79 -11.15
CA SER A 886 55.80 -2.54 -11.02
C SER A 886 56.63 -2.13 -9.79
N ALA A 887 56.41 -0.92 -9.27
CA ALA A 887 56.98 -0.41 -8.02
C ALA A 887 55.95 0.33 -7.14
N ALA A 888 54.66 0.16 -7.41
CA ALA A 888 53.58 0.86 -6.73
C ALA A 888 52.46 -0.09 -6.30
N THR A 889 51.74 0.29 -5.24
CA THR A 889 50.62 -0.47 -4.69
C THR A 889 49.37 0.38 -4.76
N HIS A 890 48.30 -0.18 -5.32
CA HIS A 890 46.98 0.45 -5.30
C HIS A 890 46.25 -0.07 -4.06
N ILE A 891 45.88 0.83 -3.15
CA ILE A 891 45.32 0.48 -1.84
C ILE A 891 43.83 0.78 -1.81
N TYR A 892 43.07 -0.11 -1.18
CA TYR A 892 41.64 0.00 -0.94
C TYR A 892 41.33 -0.19 0.54
N ALA A 893 40.20 0.35 1.00
CA ALA A 893 39.78 0.27 2.39
C ALA A 893 38.29 -0.05 2.53
N ALA A 894 37.97 -0.95 3.48
CA ALA A 894 36.60 -1.23 3.93
C ALA A 894 36.26 -0.50 5.26
N ARG A 895 37.11 0.44 5.68
CA ARG A 895 36.87 1.38 6.79
C ARG A 895 37.30 2.79 6.38
N ALA A 896 36.45 3.76 6.64
CA ALA A 896 36.74 5.17 6.54
C ALA A 896 37.33 5.66 7.87
N ASP A 897 38.65 5.51 8.03
CA ASP A 897 39.40 6.31 9.00
C ASP A 897 40.49 7.05 8.21
N PRO A 898 40.29 8.35 7.91
CA PRO A 898 41.14 9.06 6.97
C PRO A 898 42.50 9.34 7.60
N LEU A 899 43.58 8.77 7.04
CA LEU A 899 44.85 9.48 7.08
C LEU A 899 44.65 10.79 6.29
N PRO A 900 45.09 11.95 6.81
CA PRO A 900 44.89 13.24 6.15
C PRO A 900 45.58 13.23 4.79
N ARG A 901 44.83 13.50 3.72
CA ARG A 901 45.38 13.76 2.38
C ARG A 901 46.44 14.87 2.50
N PRO A 902 47.71 14.66 2.11
CA PRO A 902 48.65 15.75 1.95
C PRO A 902 48.19 16.60 0.77
N GLU A 903 47.83 17.86 1.02
CA GLU A 903 47.61 18.83 -0.04
C GLU A 903 48.88 18.95 -0.90
N VAL A 904 48.69 18.89 -2.21
CA VAL A 904 49.73 19.16 -3.19
C VAL A 904 50.16 20.62 -3.02
N SER A 905 51.37 20.80 -2.50
CA SER A 905 52.07 22.07 -2.36
C SER A 905 52.13 22.81 -3.70
N SER A 906 51.35 23.89 -3.84
CA SER A 906 51.69 24.99 -4.74
C SER A 906 52.28 26.13 -3.92
N SER A 907 53.48 26.54 -4.32
CA SER A 907 54.38 27.41 -3.59
C SER A 907 53.96 28.89 -3.61
N LEU A 908 54.33 29.57 -2.52
CA LEU A 908 54.84 30.96 -2.41
C LEU A 908 53.97 32.03 -1.73
N THR A 909 54.69 32.74 -0.84
CA THR A 909 54.48 34.07 -0.24
C THR A 909 53.35 34.18 0.80
N SER A 910 53.61 34.31 2.10
CA SER A 910 54.41 35.32 2.83
C SER A 910 53.49 36.16 3.73
N MET A 911 53.85 36.18 5.02
CA MET A 911 53.66 37.26 6.03
C MET A 911 52.58 37.16 7.11
N ILE A 912 53.07 36.76 8.30
CA ILE A 912 53.15 37.55 9.55
C ILE A 912 51.85 37.95 10.28
N ALA A 913 51.80 37.44 11.52
CA ALA A 913 51.26 38.01 12.76
C ALA A 913 49.73 38.11 12.93
N SER A 914 49.18 38.06 14.13
CA SER A 914 49.57 37.51 15.44
C SER A 914 48.36 37.71 16.33
N GLU A 915 48.18 36.83 17.34
CA GLU A 915 47.54 37.15 18.62
C GLU A 915 46.03 37.48 18.60
N THR A 916 45.19 37.21 19.60
CA THR A 916 45.19 36.44 20.85
C THR A 916 43.73 36.46 21.34
N ALA A 917 43.45 35.56 22.30
CA ALA A 917 42.46 35.70 23.36
C ALA A 917 40.99 35.34 23.07
N ALA A 918 40.67 34.10 23.46
CA ALA A 918 39.51 33.81 24.32
C ALA A 918 39.73 34.47 25.72
N PRO A 919 38.76 34.55 26.67
CA PRO A 919 37.55 33.72 26.73
C PRO A 919 36.29 34.36 27.36
N THR A 920 35.27 33.49 27.52
CA THR A 920 34.15 33.47 28.51
C THR A 920 33.02 34.49 28.39
N ALA A 921 31.82 33.99 28.07
CA ALA A 921 30.79 33.65 29.06
C ALA A 921 29.97 32.45 28.55
#